data_AF-A0A972TCY9-F1
#
_entry.id   AF-A0A972TCY9-F1
#
_cell.length_a   1.000
_cell.length_b   1.000
_cell.length_c   1.000
_cell.angle_alpha   90.00
_cell.angle_beta   90.00
_cell.angle_gamma   90.00
#
_symmetry.space_group_name_H-M   'P 1'
#
loop_
_entity.id
_entity.type
_entity.pdbx_description
1 polymer ?
#
loop_
_entity_poly.entity_id
_entity_poly.type
_entity_poly.pdbx_seq_one_letter_code
_entity_poly.pdbx_strand_id
1 'polypeptide(L)'
;MISQHHFRFQFLSACLLSILIITNLFAGGNGSIGEFTTDDPPPPPALNPAEWEPMTGVLIRYPLGIPLSLVAEMAEDVEVMSIVYNSSQMQNAINSYSNYGVNMANCTFLISGISYNSPWTRDFGPWYIFDGDGEQGIIDFIADWYCPGDDPIPQILGDSLGIPVYFMPLIHVGGNYMSDGMGIAMSSGRVYDDNSNYTQAEVDEIMYEYLGIENYIIVPHYGGLQHIDTMAKLLDPGRIIVMRLDPPDPDVEAAAELLQTLMSPYGRPYEVLRIDGSGYTNTLFLNDKVLVPQFNSPYDEPALHTWHAAMPGYEVLGFYYSQFSSGDALHCRTMGITDRYMLRIVHIPLHDSENTGGDYLVKAEIHAYSNMPLIGLPQLRWKTEGGTYTFVIMTPTTGDSFSAYIPQQPDGTDLYYFIYTEDDSGRVENHPYIGAGNPHHFFVGPDTESPVVEFEPPSLIFTDNWPLDLTAYVLDNRWISSVSMEYMINGIAQDTIEMELQPLSAVYYDGTLTGAIEEGDLIEVRIKAVDTSINGNTTYDPSTGYYTIEVADSARTCVWNACGELSGEVFFEMMQRGGIQCFYTLEEPDDFNRFRNMFIFLGVWPNNYVLDESQEEAIVDYIDGGHNAYLEGADCWVYDPYNVELCDAFGIIGLEDGFELQDPLLGVDGTFTEGMSFDYTGLNNYIDQIEPAAGAELIFHHNDIGYGVANQNPSCRTAGLCFSFSGLEGNNTISSQANLFREIIHYFYQAGGDFAGLDEFQKSVGVSDMRIEIAGSDVMLNWSPLDEANYYVVCRSIEPYFSEESTDIIGFGPAGECGFIDIGALEDGTMFFYRVLGEWESIELSESNQPHHFQIDEAHRSRRVE
;
A
#
# COMPACT_ATOMS: atom_id res chain seq x y z
N MET A 1 7.18 -28.91 53.14
CA MET A 1 6.29 -28.31 54.18
C MET A 1 5.86 -26.87 53.83
N ILE A 2 6.58 -26.14 52.96
CA ILE A 2 6.16 -24.81 52.47
C ILE A 2 5.09 -24.89 51.35
N SER A 3 5.05 -25.97 50.55
CA SER A 3 4.03 -26.16 49.50
C SER A 3 2.61 -26.47 50.01
N GLN A 4 2.44 -26.84 51.28
CA GLN A 4 1.10 -27.08 51.87
C GLN A 4 0.49 -25.82 52.52
N HIS A 5 1.26 -24.75 52.69
CA HIS A 5 0.75 -23.50 53.25
C HIS A 5 0.25 -22.52 52.18
N HIS A 6 0.83 -22.51 50.98
CA HIS A 6 0.29 -21.77 49.83
C HIS A 6 -1.09 -22.30 49.39
N PHE A 7 -1.25 -23.63 49.33
CA PHE A 7 -2.51 -24.26 48.95
C PHE A 7 -3.67 -23.98 49.92
N ARG A 8 -3.38 -23.73 51.21
CA ARG A 8 -4.41 -23.39 52.20
C ARG A 8 -4.85 -21.93 52.13
N PHE A 9 -4.02 -21.02 51.61
CA PHE A 9 -4.38 -19.61 51.49
C PHE A 9 -5.27 -19.34 50.28
N GLN A 10 -4.97 -19.95 49.12
CA GLN A 10 -5.83 -19.85 47.92
C GLN A 10 -7.20 -20.52 48.12
N PHE A 11 -7.26 -21.67 48.82
CA PHE A 11 -8.54 -22.33 49.12
C PHE A 11 -9.41 -21.56 50.13
N LEU A 12 -8.81 -20.86 51.10
CA LEU A 12 -9.54 -20.03 52.05
C LEU A 12 -10.06 -18.73 51.40
N SER A 13 -9.31 -18.10 50.50
CA SER A 13 -9.79 -16.94 49.73
C SER A 13 -10.96 -17.33 48.81
N ALA A 14 -10.89 -18.46 48.10
CA ALA A 14 -11.98 -18.94 47.25
C ALA A 14 -13.26 -19.27 48.05
N CYS A 15 -13.12 -19.84 49.25
CA CYS A 15 -14.25 -20.14 50.13
C CYS A 15 -14.85 -18.89 50.80
N LEU A 16 -14.05 -17.87 51.11
CA LEU A 16 -14.53 -16.58 51.63
C LEU A 16 -15.27 -15.76 50.56
N LEU A 17 -14.79 -15.78 49.31
CA LEU A 17 -15.48 -15.17 48.17
C LEU A 17 -16.84 -15.83 47.91
N SER A 18 -16.89 -17.17 47.99
CA SER A 18 -18.13 -17.95 47.85
C SER A 18 -19.17 -17.63 48.93
N ILE A 19 -18.74 -17.30 50.17
CA ILE A 19 -19.62 -16.96 51.29
C ILE A 19 -20.13 -15.50 51.18
N LEU A 20 -19.35 -14.58 50.59
CA LEU A 20 -19.80 -13.22 50.29
C LEU A 20 -20.87 -13.19 49.18
N ILE A 21 -20.71 -14.03 48.14
CA ILE A 21 -21.67 -14.13 47.03
C ILE A 21 -23.02 -14.69 47.53
N ILE A 22 -23.00 -15.69 48.42
CA ILE A 22 -24.24 -16.30 48.95
C ILE A 22 -24.97 -15.37 49.94
N THR A 23 -24.27 -14.47 50.64
CA THR A 23 -24.94 -13.54 51.57
C THR A 23 -25.62 -12.36 50.86
N ASN A 24 -25.14 -11.94 49.69
CA ASN A 24 -25.79 -10.90 48.88
C ASN A 24 -27.04 -11.40 48.13
N LEU A 25 -27.17 -12.71 47.87
CA LEU A 25 -28.33 -13.29 47.17
C LEU A 25 -29.61 -13.41 48.02
N PHE A 26 -29.55 -13.23 49.35
CA PHE A 26 -30.71 -13.40 50.24
C PHE A 26 -31.18 -12.14 50.98
N ALA A 27 -30.54 -10.98 50.77
CA ALA A 27 -31.01 -9.71 51.31
C ALA A 27 -31.89 -8.98 50.28
N GLY A 28 -33.14 -9.42 50.16
CA GLY A 28 -34.14 -8.70 49.36
C GLY A 28 -34.37 -7.28 49.88
N GLY A 29 -34.02 -6.28 49.07
CA GLY A 29 -34.35 -4.87 49.26
C GLY A 29 -33.88 -4.07 48.05
N ASN A 30 -34.81 -3.37 47.40
CA ASN A 30 -34.58 -2.50 46.24
C ASN A 30 -33.35 -1.59 46.38
N GLY A 31 -32.21 -2.03 45.87
CA GLY A 31 -30.99 -1.25 45.66
C GLY A 31 -30.47 -1.56 44.27
N SER A 32 -30.18 -0.52 43.49
CA SER A 32 -29.60 -0.57 42.15
C SER A 32 -28.35 -1.45 42.11
N ILE A 33 -28.32 -2.34 41.12
CA ILE A 33 -27.11 -3.06 40.67
C ILE A 33 -26.30 -2.03 39.88
N GLY A 34 -25.05 -1.81 40.27
CA GLY A 34 -24.23 -0.65 39.90
C GLY A 34 -23.81 -0.60 38.44
N GLU A 35 -23.83 0.63 37.92
CA GLU A 35 -23.25 1.13 36.67
C GLU A 35 -21.74 0.84 36.59
N PHE A 36 -21.24 0.16 35.55
CA PHE A 36 -19.81 0.14 35.17
C PHE A 36 -19.60 -0.21 33.68
N THR A 37 -20.40 0.36 32.78
CA THR A 37 -19.86 0.81 31.49
C THR A 37 -19.76 2.31 31.63
N THR A 38 -18.56 2.87 31.75
CA THR A 38 -18.43 4.31 31.59
C THR A 38 -18.38 4.59 30.10
N ASP A 39 -19.21 5.51 29.63
CA ASP A 39 -19.03 6.13 28.29
C ASP A 39 -17.77 7.03 28.27
N ASP A 40 -17.09 7.17 29.42
CA ASP A 40 -15.84 7.91 29.57
C ASP A 40 -14.64 6.99 29.27
N PRO A 41 -13.59 7.53 28.62
CA PRO A 41 -12.34 6.81 28.35
C PRO A 41 -11.62 6.41 29.65
N PRO A 42 -10.69 5.43 29.60
CA PRO A 42 -9.83 5.09 30.74
C PRO A 42 -9.03 6.30 31.24
N PRO A 43 -8.62 6.32 32.52
CA PRO A 43 -7.70 7.34 33.03
C PRO A 43 -6.45 7.44 32.15
N PRO A 44 -6.08 8.63 31.63
CA PRO A 44 -4.91 8.75 30.76
C PRO A 44 -3.59 8.82 31.57
N PRO A 45 -2.45 8.43 30.98
CA PRO A 45 -2.34 7.83 29.64
C PRO A 45 -2.77 6.35 29.66
N ALA A 46 -3.54 5.94 28.66
CA ALA A 46 -3.77 4.53 28.40
C ALA A 46 -2.55 3.92 27.69
N LEU A 47 -2.34 2.63 27.87
CA LEU A 47 -1.31 1.86 27.19
C LEU A 47 -1.89 0.54 26.73
N ASN A 48 -2.01 0.36 25.42
CA ASN A 48 -2.34 -0.94 24.84
C ASN A 48 -1.07 -1.78 24.61
N PRO A 49 -0.89 -2.92 25.31
CA PRO A 49 0.29 -3.77 25.16
C PRO A 49 0.36 -4.45 23.78
N ALA A 50 1.58 -4.70 23.32
CA ALA A 50 1.80 -5.49 22.11
C ALA A 50 1.52 -6.98 22.33
N GLU A 51 1.32 -7.73 21.24
CA GLU A 51 1.04 -9.16 21.32
C GLU A 51 2.24 -9.99 21.79
N TRP A 52 3.48 -9.54 21.63
CA TRP A 52 4.65 -10.25 22.16
C TRP A 52 4.91 -9.96 23.65
N GLU A 53 4.15 -9.06 24.28
CA GLU A 53 4.28 -8.80 25.70
C GLU A 53 3.71 -9.96 26.55
N PRO A 54 4.20 -10.16 27.79
CA PRO A 54 3.83 -11.28 28.64
C PRO A 54 2.32 -11.57 28.73
N MET A 55 1.96 -12.82 28.48
CA MET A 55 0.60 -13.34 28.60
C MET A 55 0.49 -14.41 29.68
N THR A 56 -0.65 -14.40 30.37
CA THR A 56 -1.00 -15.43 31.36
C THR A 56 -1.99 -16.46 30.85
N GLY A 57 -2.60 -16.22 29.68
CA GLY A 57 -3.54 -17.14 29.09
C GLY A 57 -3.94 -16.82 27.65
N VAL A 58 -4.82 -17.66 27.11
CA VAL A 58 -5.47 -17.47 25.81
C VAL A 58 -6.96 -17.75 25.97
N LEU A 59 -7.79 -16.83 25.46
CA LEU A 59 -9.23 -16.94 25.36
C LEU A 59 -9.60 -17.62 24.03
N ILE A 60 -10.44 -18.66 24.11
CA ILE A 60 -10.96 -19.41 22.97
C ILE A 60 -12.46 -19.68 23.10
N ARG A 61 -13.14 -20.02 22.01
CA ARG A 61 -14.56 -20.46 22.04
C ARG A 61 -14.67 -21.99 22.04
N TYR A 62 -15.64 -22.52 22.79
CA TYR A 62 -16.17 -23.87 22.60
C TYR A 62 -17.65 -23.83 22.14
N PRO A 63 -18.07 -24.58 21.09
CA PRO A 63 -17.35 -25.65 20.39
C PRO A 63 -16.16 -25.10 19.61
N LEU A 64 -15.09 -25.89 19.51
CA LEU A 64 -13.81 -25.40 19.01
C LEU A 64 -13.87 -25.04 17.51
N GLY A 65 -13.37 -23.84 17.20
CA GLY A 65 -12.94 -23.45 15.85
C GLY A 65 -11.46 -23.76 15.57
N ILE A 66 -10.78 -24.46 16.46
CA ILE A 66 -9.33 -24.75 16.39
C ILE A 66 -9.08 -26.23 16.68
N PRO A 67 -7.94 -26.81 16.26
CA PRO A 67 -7.66 -28.21 16.53
C PRO A 67 -7.34 -28.43 18.01
N LEU A 68 -7.71 -29.61 18.55
CA LEU A 68 -7.40 -29.97 19.95
C LEU A 68 -5.88 -30.02 20.24
N SER A 69 -5.06 -30.28 19.22
CA SER A 69 -3.59 -30.20 19.36
C SER A 69 -3.14 -28.79 19.74
N LEU A 70 -3.75 -27.75 19.17
CA LEU A 70 -3.43 -26.37 19.52
C LEU A 70 -3.85 -26.05 20.96
N VAL A 71 -5.04 -26.51 21.37
CA VAL A 71 -5.51 -26.38 22.76
C VAL A 71 -4.56 -27.07 23.74
N ALA A 72 -4.07 -28.26 23.38
CA ALA A 72 -3.10 -28.99 24.19
C ALA A 72 -1.77 -28.23 24.31
N GLU A 73 -1.26 -27.70 23.18
CA GLU A 73 -0.02 -26.94 23.16
C GLU A 73 -0.07 -25.69 24.04
N MET A 74 -1.11 -24.85 23.87
CA MET A 74 -1.25 -23.62 24.67
C MET A 74 -1.38 -23.93 26.17
N ALA A 75 -2.03 -25.05 26.52
CA ALA A 75 -2.23 -25.45 27.91
C ALA A 75 -0.98 -26.03 28.58
N GLU A 76 0.14 -26.21 27.87
CA GLU A 76 1.41 -26.59 28.51
C GLU A 76 1.99 -25.42 29.32
N ASP A 77 1.85 -24.18 28.83
CA ASP A 77 2.55 -23.01 29.40
C ASP A 77 1.63 -22.03 30.12
N VAL A 78 0.42 -21.80 29.59
CA VAL A 78 -0.49 -20.76 30.06
C VAL A 78 -1.90 -21.28 30.33
N GLU A 79 -2.75 -20.44 30.93
CA GLU A 79 -4.17 -20.73 31.05
C GLU A 79 -4.88 -20.72 29.68
N VAL A 80 -5.68 -21.73 29.39
CA VAL A 80 -6.64 -21.72 28.27
C VAL A 80 -8.04 -21.54 28.83
N MET A 81 -8.61 -20.37 28.60
CA MET A 81 -9.96 -20.03 29.02
C MET A 81 -10.95 -20.26 27.87
N SER A 82 -11.84 -21.24 28.03
CA SER A 82 -12.84 -21.56 27.01
C SER A 82 -14.19 -20.93 27.33
N ILE A 83 -14.66 -20.05 26.44
CA ILE A 83 -16.02 -19.50 26.49
C ILE A 83 -17.01 -20.61 26.12
N VAL A 84 -18.01 -20.79 26.98
CA VAL A 84 -19.08 -21.79 26.85
C VAL A 84 -20.43 -21.16 27.14
N TYR A 85 -21.45 -21.57 26.40
CA TYR A 85 -22.83 -21.12 26.59
C TYR A 85 -23.38 -21.49 27.98
N ASN A 86 -23.13 -22.72 28.45
CA ASN A 86 -23.69 -23.21 29.71
C ASN A 86 -22.87 -24.38 30.30
N SER A 87 -23.24 -24.80 31.52
CA SER A 87 -22.55 -25.90 32.24
C SER A 87 -22.59 -27.25 31.51
N SER A 88 -23.58 -27.52 30.66
CA SER A 88 -23.62 -28.76 29.87
C SER A 88 -22.51 -28.74 28.81
N GLN A 89 -22.36 -27.60 28.14
CA GLN A 89 -21.32 -27.42 27.14
C GLN A 89 -19.91 -27.41 27.77
N MET A 90 -19.76 -26.79 28.95
CA MET A 90 -18.54 -26.89 29.76
C MET A 90 -18.15 -28.35 30.01
N GLN A 91 -19.10 -29.21 30.39
CA GLN A 91 -18.81 -30.64 30.60
C GLN A 91 -18.42 -31.36 29.31
N ASN A 92 -19.00 -30.97 28.17
CA ASN A 92 -18.57 -31.52 26.88
C ASN A 92 -17.12 -31.13 26.54
N ALA A 93 -16.75 -29.87 26.79
CA ALA A 93 -15.38 -29.39 26.61
C ALA A 93 -14.40 -30.14 27.52
N ILE A 94 -14.69 -30.23 28.83
CA ILE A 94 -13.88 -30.99 29.80
C ILE A 94 -13.67 -32.44 29.33
N ASN A 95 -14.72 -33.11 28.89
CA ASN A 95 -14.63 -34.48 28.38
C ASN A 95 -13.77 -34.57 27.11
N SER A 96 -13.92 -33.65 26.15
CA SER A 96 -13.12 -33.60 24.93
C SER A 96 -11.63 -33.39 25.24
N TYR A 97 -11.33 -32.40 26.08
CA TYR A 97 -9.98 -32.01 26.45
C TYR A 97 -9.28 -33.13 27.22
N SER A 98 -9.96 -33.72 28.22
CA SER A 98 -9.44 -34.85 28.99
C SER A 98 -9.19 -36.09 28.14
N ASN A 99 -10.07 -36.38 27.17
CA ASN A 99 -9.90 -37.54 26.28
C ASN A 99 -8.74 -37.36 25.30
N TYR A 100 -8.45 -36.11 24.90
CA TYR A 100 -7.31 -35.80 24.03
C TYR A 100 -5.98 -35.77 24.80
N GLY A 101 -6.03 -35.42 26.09
CA GLY A 101 -4.85 -35.31 26.96
C GLY A 101 -4.39 -33.89 27.22
N VAL A 102 -5.25 -32.88 27.02
CA VAL A 102 -4.97 -31.48 27.37
C VAL A 102 -4.69 -31.37 28.87
N ASN A 103 -3.72 -30.53 29.26
CA ASN A 103 -3.43 -30.23 30.66
C ASN A 103 -4.57 -29.48 31.34
N MET A 104 -5.51 -30.22 31.92
CA MET A 104 -6.70 -29.66 32.58
C MET A 104 -6.39 -28.76 33.79
N ALA A 105 -5.16 -28.77 34.33
CA ALA A 105 -4.77 -27.84 35.39
C ALA A 105 -4.70 -26.39 34.90
N ASN A 106 -4.48 -26.22 33.59
CA ASN A 106 -4.40 -24.94 32.92
C ASN A 106 -5.67 -24.63 32.12
N CYS A 107 -6.78 -25.33 32.32
CA CYS A 107 -8.04 -25.05 31.61
C CYS A 107 -9.09 -24.42 32.53
N THR A 108 -9.64 -23.28 32.13
CA THR A 108 -10.77 -22.63 32.78
C THR A 108 -11.90 -22.34 31.80
N PHE A 109 -13.06 -21.92 32.32
CA PHE A 109 -14.28 -21.80 31.52
C PHE A 109 -15.07 -20.55 31.91
N LEU A 110 -15.40 -19.73 30.91
CA LEU A 110 -16.32 -18.60 31.05
C LEU A 110 -17.71 -19.05 30.59
N ILE A 111 -18.68 -19.14 31.53
CA ILE A 111 -20.08 -19.42 31.18
C ILE A 111 -20.76 -18.11 30.77
N SER A 112 -20.86 -17.85 29.46
CA SER A 112 -21.38 -16.59 28.95
C SER A 112 -22.91 -16.48 28.96
N GLY A 113 -23.62 -17.60 28.90
CA GLY A 113 -25.06 -17.57 28.66
C GLY A 113 -25.46 -17.10 27.26
N ILE A 114 -24.49 -16.92 26.36
CA ILE A 114 -24.70 -16.55 24.95
C ILE A 114 -24.68 -17.81 24.08
N SER A 115 -25.80 -18.10 23.40
CA SER A 115 -25.92 -19.28 22.53
C SER A 115 -25.35 -19.07 21.13
N TYR A 116 -25.10 -17.81 20.76
CA TYR A 116 -24.34 -17.44 19.57
C TYR A 116 -22.88 -17.83 19.82
N ASN A 117 -22.29 -18.65 18.95
CA ASN A 117 -21.02 -19.33 19.22
C ASN A 117 -20.07 -19.16 18.03
N SER A 118 -19.81 -17.92 17.62
CA SER A 118 -18.78 -17.71 16.61
C SER A 118 -17.41 -18.07 17.21
N PRO A 119 -16.47 -18.65 16.43
CA PRO A 119 -15.17 -19.03 16.94
C PRO A 119 -14.18 -17.86 17.00
N TRP A 120 -14.55 -16.69 16.48
CA TRP A 120 -13.64 -15.58 16.21
C TRP A 120 -13.34 -14.72 17.44
N THR A 121 -12.81 -15.34 18.51
CA THR A 121 -12.49 -14.63 19.76
C THR A 121 -11.51 -13.49 19.58
N ARG A 122 -10.77 -13.44 18.47
CA ARG A 122 -9.97 -12.27 18.11
C ARG A 122 -10.85 -11.06 17.85
N ASP A 123 -11.92 -11.24 17.10
CA ASP A 123 -12.67 -10.13 16.51
C ASP A 123 -13.57 -9.42 17.50
N PHE A 124 -14.13 -10.14 18.47
CA PHE A 124 -14.97 -9.60 19.56
C PHE A 124 -14.27 -9.64 20.94
N GLY A 125 -13.02 -10.09 21.00
CA GLY A 125 -12.31 -10.34 22.25
C GLY A 125 -11.91 -9.06 23.00
N PRO A 126 -11.54 -9.20 24.28
CA PRO A 126 -11.13 -8.07 25.11
C PRO A 126 -9.82 -7.45 24.59
N TRP A 127 -9.79 -6.14 24.31
CA TRP A 127 -8.53 -5.44 24.09
C TRP A 127 -8.00 -4.92 25.42
N TYR A 128 -6.88 -5.47 25.89
CA TYR A 128 -6.33 -5.10 27.19
C TYR A 128 -5.59 -3.76 27.12
N ILE A 129 -5.71 -2.96 28.18
CA ILE A 129 -4.91 -1.75 28.41
C ILE A 129 -4.37 -1.72 29.83
N PHE A 130 -3.35 -0.90 30.07
CA PHE A 130 -3.04 -0.34 31.39
C PHE A 130 -3.41 1.14 31.38
N ASP A 131 -4.17 1.59 32.38
CA ASP A 131 -4.55 2.99 32.50
C ASP A 131 -3.47 3.83 33.21
N GLY A 132 -3.71 5.14 33.31
CA GLY A 132 -2.79 6.10 33.94
C GLY A 132 -2.58 5.90 35.44
N ASP A 133 -3.41 5.08 36.09
CA ASP A 133 -3.24 4.66 37.48
C ASP A 133 -2.43 3.34 37.58
N GLY A 134 -2.05 2.74 36.45
CA GLY A 134 -1.31 1.49 36.36
C GLY A 134 -2.17 0.24 36.56
N GLU A 135 -3.48 0.36 36.44
CA GLU A 135 -4.40 -0.78 36.56
C GLU A 135 -4.77 -1.33 35.18
N GLN A 136 -4.92 -2.65 35.08
CA GLN A 136 -5.36 -3.29 33.84
C GLN A 136 -6.85 -3.00 33.60
N GLY A 137 -7.20 -2.61 32.38
CA GLY A 137 -8.56 -2.48 31.86
C GLY A 137 -8.81 -3.32 30.62
N ILE A 138 -10.08 -3.41 30.23
CA ILE A 138 -10.53 -3.98 28.96
C ILE A 138 -11.21 -2.86 28.18
N ILE A 139 -10.82 -2.68 26.93
CA ILE A 139 -11.56 -1.92 25.93
C ILE A 139 -12.54 -2.88 25.25
N ASP A 140 -13.80 -2.51 25.31
CA ASP A 140 -14.90 -3.11 24.57
C ASP A 140 -15.27 -2.15 23.43
N PHE A 141 -15.51 -2.67 22.24
CA PHE A 141 -15.84 -1.89 21.04
C PHE A 141 -17.05 -2.50 20.38
N ILE A 142 -17.70 -1.77 19.48
CA ILE A 142 -18.91 -2.25 18.83
C ILE A 142 -18.53 -3.38 17.86
N ALA A 143 -18.96 -4.61 18.16
CA ALA A 143 -18.72 -5.75 17.30
C ALA A 143 -19.41 -5.59 15.94
N ASP A 144 -18.73 -6.03 14.90
CA ASP A 144 -19.19 -5.90 13.53
C ASP A 144 -20.39 -6.83 13.17
N TRP A 145 -21.05 -6.54 12.04
CA TRP A 145 -22.32 -7.12 11.59
C TRP A 145 -22.34 -8.64 11.49
N TYR A 146 -21.18 -9.30 11.32
CA TYR A 146 -21.10 -10.75 11.18
C TYR A 146 -20.96 -11.50 12.52
N CYS A 147 -20.71 -10.81 13.64
CA CYS A 147 -20.64 -11.41 14.98
C CYS A 147 -21.36 -10.63 16.12
N PRO A 148 -22.47 -9.90 15.89
CA PRO A 148 -23.06 -9.00 16.89
C PRO A 148 -23.63 -9.71 18.13
N GLY A 149 -23.78 -11.04 18.06
CA GLY A 149 -24.23 -11.84 19.19
C GLY A 149 -23.14 -12.10 20.24
N ASP A 150 -21.87 -11.91 19.90
CA ASP A 150 -20.73 -12.09 20.80
C ASP A 150 -20.23 -10.78 21.43
N ASP A 151 -20.77 -9.63 21.02
CA ASP A 151 -20.50 -8.28 21.54
C ASP A 151 -20.48 -8.17 23.08
N PRO A 152 -21.38 -8.84 23.85
CA PRO A 152 -21.34 -8.71 25.32
C PRO A 152 -20.22 -9.51 26.01
N ILE A 153 -19.38 -10.25 25.27
CA ILE A 153 -18.37 -11.14 25.87
C ILE A 153 -17.29 -10.37 26.67
N PRO A 154 -16.68 -9.27 26.18
CA PRO A 154 -15.71 -8.49 26.96
C PRO A 154 -16.28 -8.04 28.31
N GLN A 155 -17.52 -7.54 28.34
CA GLN A 155 -18.19 -7.17 29.60
C GLN A 155 -18.35 -8.36 30.55
N ILE A 156 -18.83 -9.51 30.06
CA ILE A 156 -19.01 -10.71 30.89
C ILE A 156 -17.66 -11.19 31.45
N LEU A 157 -16.60 -11.11 30.65
CA LEU A 157 -15.26 -11.46 31.07
C LEU A 157 -14.75 -10.49 32.15
N GLY A 158 -14.85 -9.18 31.92
CA GLY A 158 -14.46 -8.14 32.87
C GLY A 158 -15.15 -8.29 34.22
N ASP A 159 -16.47 -8.51 34.23
CA ASP A 159 -17.25 -8.80 35.44
C ASP A 159 -16.73 -10.04 36.18
N SER A 160 -16.36 -11.09 35.43
CA SER A 160 -15.88 -12.35 36.00
C SER A 160 -14.49 -12.24 36.63
N LEU A 161 -13.63 -11.39 36.07
CA LEU A 161 -12.24 -11.19 36.49
C LEU A 161 -12.08 -9.99 37.45
N GLY A 162 -13.10 -9.15 37.59
CA GLY A 162 -12.99 -7.88 38.32
C GLY A 162 -12.00 -6.94 37.63
N ILE A 163 -12.10 -6.83 36.31
CA ILE A 163 -11.33 -5.91 35.48
C ILE A 163 -12.32 -4.86 34.94
N PRO A 164 -12.05 -3.55 35.07
CA PRO A 164 -12.90 -2.51 34.51
C PRO A 164 -12.98 -2.63 32.99
N VAL A 165 -14.17 -2.34 32.46
CA VAL A 165 -14.46 -2.37 31.01
C VAL A 165 -14.84 -0.96 30.58
N TYR A 166 -14.15 -0.44 29.56
CA TYR A 166 -14.37 0.87 28.98
C TYR A 166 -14.93 0.68 27.57
N PHE A 167 -16.03 1.35 27.25
CA PHE A 167 -16.70 1.21 25.96
C PHE A 167 -16.17 2.24 24.96
N MET A 168 -15.41 1.79 23.98
CA MET A 168 -14.92 2.59 22.87
C MET A 168 -16.01 2.72 21.80
N PRO A 169 -16.43 3.94 21.43
CA PRO A 169 -17.58 4.16 20.54
C PRO A 169 -17.24 3.99 19.04
N LEU A 170 -16.43 2.98 18.71
CA LEU A 170 -16.08 2.63 17.33
C LEU A 170 -16.56 1.23 17.00
N ILE A 171 -17.01 1.03 15.76
CA ILE A 171 -17.11 -0.29 15.16
C ILE A 171 -15.70 -0.78 14.86
N HIS A 172 -15.32 -1.91 15.42
CA HIS A 172 -14.02 -2.50 15.17
C HIS A 172 -14.08 -4.02 15.14
N VAL A 173 -13.03 -4.62 14.61
CA VAL A 173 -12.75 -6.05 14.65
C VAL A 173 -11.29 -6.25 15.02
N GLY A 174 -11.02 -7.13 15.99
CA GLY A 174 -9.66 -7.40 16.48
C GLY A 174 -8.69 -7.96 15.44
N GLY A 175 -9.15 -8.67 14.40
CA GLY A 175 -8.28 -9.12 13.32
C GLY A 175 -7.78 -7.98 12.42
N ASN A 176 -8.46 -6.84 12.44
CA ASN A 176 -8.03 -5.64 11.72
C ASN A 176 -7.28 -4.65 12.61
N TYR A 177 -6.61 -5.10 13.67
CA TYR A 177 -5.85 -4.24 14.58
C TYR A 177 -4.57 -4.94 15.05
N MET A 178 -3.47 -4.21 15.08
CA MET A 178 -2.25 -4.61 15.79
C MET A 178 -1.53 -3.39 16.37
N SER A 179 -0.96 -3.54 17.57
CA SER A 179 -0.23 -2.51 18.31
C SER A 179 1.21 -2.92 18.56
N ASP A 180 2.11 -1.94 18.58
CA ASP A 180 3.51 -2.10 18.94
C ASP A 180 3.81 -1.94 20.44
N GLY A 181 2.81 -1.57 21.24
CA GLY A 181 2.96 -1.28 22.67
C GLY A 181 3.69 0.04 22.98
N MET A 182 4.06 0.81 21.97
CA MET A 182 4.84 2.05 22.05
C MET A 182 4.12 3.24 21.41
N GLY A 183 2.79 3.15 21.27
CA GLY A 183 1.93 4.24 20.81
C GLY A 183 1.67 4.24 19.31
N ILE A 184 2.05 3.19 18.57
CA ILE A 184 1.67 3.01 17.17
C ILE A 184 0.77 1.78 17.03
N ALA A 185 -0.34 1.95 16.31
CA ALA A 185 -1.17 0.83 15.88
C ALA A 185 -1.45 0.89 14.39
N MET A 186 -1.78 -0.27 13.81
CA MET A 186 -1.99 -0.44 12.39
C MET A 186 -3.29 -1.19 12.11
N SER A 187 -4.03 -0.72 11.11
CA SER A 187 -5.29 -1.31 10.64
C SER A 187 -5.45 -1.10 9.13
N SER A 188 -6.39 -1.78 8.49
CA SER A 188 -6.83 -1.40 7.13
C SER A 188 -7.78 -0.21 7.15
N GLY A 189 -7.99 0.42 5.97
CA GLY A 189 -8.92 1.54 5.79
C GLY A 189 -10.37 1.24 6.15
N ARG A 190 -10.73 -0.05 6.30
CA ARG A 190 -12.02 -0.52 6.76
C ARG A 190 -12.50 0.16 8.05
N VAL A 191 -11.58 0.48 8.97
CA VAL A 191 -11.94 1.17 10.23
C VAL A 191 -12.64 2.51 9.96
N TYR A 192 -12.26 3.22 8.90
CA TYR A 192 -12.89 4.49 8.53
C TYR A 192 -14.22 4.27 7.79
N ASP A 193 -14.32 3.23 6.95
CA ASP A 193 -15.56 2.89 6.25
C ASP A 193 -16.67 2.48 7.23
N ASP A 194 -16.34 1.60 8.17
CA ASP A 194 -17.27 1.10 9.20
C ASP A 194 -17.69 2.22 10.17
N ASN A 195 -16.88 3.28 10.29
CA ASN A 195 -17.12 4.44 11.16
C ASN A 195 -17.33 5.76 10.38
N SER A 196 -17.92 5.70 9.18
CA SER A 196 -18.12 6.85 8.28
C SER A 196 -18.93 8.03 8.86
N ASN A 197 -19.53 7.86 10.05
CA ASN A 197 -20.13 8.96 10.82
C ASN A 197 -19.11 9.81 11.60
N TYR A 198 -17.85 9.39 11.66
CA TYR A 198 -16.71 10.12 12.20
C TYR A 198 -15.76 10.54 11.08
N THR A 199 -15.08 11.67 11.27
CA THR A 199 -13.89 12.02 10.48
C THR A 199 -12.70 11.14 10.90
N GLN A 200 -11.71 10.99 10.02
CA GLN A 200 -10.49 10.23 10.35
C GLN A 200 -9.82 10.76 11.63
N ALA A 201 -9.69 12.08 11.76
CA ALA A 201 -9.12 12.70 12.96
C ALA A 201 -9.92 12.42 14.24
N GLU A 202 -11.25 12.26 14.15
CA GLU A 202 -12.06 11.86 15.31
C GLU A 202 -11.86 10.38 15.66
N VAL A 203 -11.70 9.50 14.67
CA VAL A 203 -11.34 8.09 14.90
C VAL A 203 -9.97 8.01 15.58
N ASP A 204 -8.98 8.73 15.06
CA ASP A 204 -7.62 8.74 15.61
C ASP A 204 -7.60 9.27 17.05
N GLU A 205 -8.36 10.34 17.35
CA GLU A 205 -8.49 10.86 18.73
C GLU A 205 -9.14 9.82 19.66
N ILE A 206 -10.17 9.09 19.21
CA ILE A 206 -10.78 8.02 20.01
C ILE A 206 -9.77 6.88 20.25
N MET A 207 -9.00 6.48 19.25
CA MET A 207 -7.93 5.48 19.41
C MET A 207 -6.88 5.95 20.42
N TYR A 208 -6.51 7.23 20.41
CA TYR A 208 -5.63 7.82 21.41
C TYR A 208 -6.24 7.79 22.82
N GLU A 209 -7.47 8.29 23.00
CA GLU A 209 -8.13 8.39 24.31
C GLU A 209 -8.34 7.02 24.98
N TYR A 210 -8.67 5.98 24.19
CA TYR A 210 -9.01 4.65 24.72
C TYR A 210 -7.82 3.68 24.78
N LEU A 211 -6.87 3.78 23.86
CA LEU A 211 -5.79 2.80 23.71
C LEU A 211 -4.39 3.40 23.86
N GLY A 212 -4.26 4.72 23.91
CA GLY A 212 -2.98 5.41 23.97
C GLY A 212 -2.21 5.40 22.65
N ILE A 213 -2.92 5.24 21.52
CA ILE A 213 -2.30 5.22 20.19
C ILE A 213 -2.07 6.66 19.71
N GLU A 214 -0.82 7.08 19.72
CA GLU A 214 -0.39 8.40 19.25
C GLU A 214 -0.36 8.47 17.72
N ASN A 215 0.00 7.36 17.06
CA ASN A 215 0.05 7.27 15.60
C ASN A 215 -0.75 6.07 15.12
N TYR A 216 -1.89 6.33 14.48
CA TYR A 216 -2.73 5.29 13.92
C TYR A 216 -2.52 5.18 12.41
N ILE A 217 -1.95 4.07 11.96
CA ILE A 217 -1.45 3.90 10.60
C ILE A 217 -2.42 3.02 9.81
N ILE A 218 -2.89 3.54 8.67
CA ILE A 218 -3.75 2.80 7.77
C ILE A 218 -2.93 2.18 6.64
N VAL A 219 -3.02 0.86 6.55
CA VAL A 219 -2.27 0.07 5.56
C VAL A 219 -3.21 -0.34 4.41
N PRO A 220 -2.76 -0.27 3.14
CA PRO A 220 -3.47 -0.90 2.02
C PRO A 220 -3.82 -2.34 2.35
N HIS A 221 -4.98 -2.82 1.88
CA HIS A 221 -5.51 -4.09 2.34
C HIS A 221 -5.78 -5.05 1.18
N TYR A 222 -5.76 -6.34 1.51
CA TYR A 222 -6.05 -7.41 0.57
C TYR A 222 -7.20 -8.30 1.07
N GLY A 223 -8.02 -8.76 0.14
CA GLY A 223 -9.03 -9.79 0.39
C GLY A 223 -10.33 -9.28 1.03
N GLY A 224 -11.36 -10.13 1.03
CA GLY A 224 -12.74 -9.71 1.29
C GLY A 224 -13.09 -9.30 2.73
N LEU A 225 -12.32 -9.72 3.74
CA LEU A 225 -12.52 -9.30 5.14
C LEU A 225 -11.71 -8.05 5.50
N GLN A 226 -10.68 -7.72 4.71
CA GLN A 226 -9.81 -6.56 4.91
C GLN A 226 -9.17 -6.52 6.31
N HIS A 227 -8.86 -7.67 6.90
CA HIS A 227 -8.18 -7.76 8.20
C HIS A 227 -6.67 -7.74 8.02
N ILE A 228 -5.99 -6.82 8.70
CA ILE A 228 -4.53 -6.72 8.65
C ILE A 228 -3.82 -8.01 9.08
N ASP A 229 -4.37 -8.78 10.04
CA ASP A 229 -3.77 -10.02 10.53
C ASP A 229 -3.70 -11.16 9.49
N THR A 230 -4.38 -11.01 8.35
CA THR A 230 -4.35 -11.95 7.23
C THR A 230 -3.25 -11.64 6.21
N MET A 231 -2.66 -10.44 6.30
CA MET A 231 -1.69 -9.91 5.35
C MET A 231 -0.36 -9.54 6.01
N ALA A 232 -0.39 -9.02 7.23
CA ALA A 232 0.80 -8.54 7.93
C ALA A 232 0.75 -8.87 9.44
N LYS A 233 1.93 -8.89 10.08
CA LYS A 233 2.04 -9.07 11.54
C LYS A 233 3.30 -8.39 12.09
N LEU A 234 3.14 -7.53 13.08
CA LEU A 234 4.27 -6.97 13.83
C LEU A 234 4.99 -8.09 14.60
N LEU A 235 6.32 -8.07 14.57
CA LEU A 235 7.19 -9.04 15.25
C LEU A 235 7.79 -8.47 16.54
N ASP A 236 8.08 -7.18 16.49
CA ASP A 236 8.53 -6.30 17.57
C ASP A 236 8.32 -4.84 17.10
N PRO A 237 8.65 -3.81 17.89
CA PRO A 237 8.43 -2.43 17.47
C PRO A 237 9.10 -2.04 16.15
N GLY A 238 10.22 -2.67 15.75
CA GLY A 238 10.99 -2.30 14.55
C GLY A 238 10.79 -3.19 13.33
N ARG A 239 10.06 -4.30 13.45
CA ARG A 239 9.98 -5.34 12.41
C ARG A 239 8.56 -5.81 12.16
N ILE A 240 8.20 -5.97 10.90
CA ILE A 240 6.88 -6.44 10.45
C ILE A 240 7.06 -7.50 9.37
N ILE A 241 6.23 -8.53 9.38
CA ILE A 241 6.19 -9.52 8.29
C ILE A 241 4.95 -9.28 7.45
N VAL A 242 5.10 -9.25 6.12
CA VAL A 242 4.02 -9.04 5.13
C VAL A 242 4.01 -10.20 4.16
N MET A 243 2.84 -10.72 3.81
CA MET A 243 2.73 -11.80 2.84
C MET A 243 3.23 -11.41 1.45
N ARG A 244 3.54 -12.42 0.64
CA ARG A 244 3.92 -12.27 -0.76
C ARG A 244 3.18 -13.34 -1.57
N LEU A 245 2.56 -12.89 -2.66
CA LEU A 245 1.78 -13.74 -3.56
C LEU A 245 2.51 -13.93 -4.88
N ASP A 246 2.22 -15.04 -5.57
CA ASP A 246 2.70 -15.32 -6.91
C ASP A 246 1.48 -15.68 -7.80
N PRO A 247 1.12 -14.83 -8.79
CA PRO A 247 1.76 -13.54 -9.11
C PRO A 247 1.59 -12.48 -8.00
N PRO A 248 2.44 -11.43 -7.96
CA PRO A 248 2.32 -10.34 -6.98
C PRO A 248 0.97 -9.63 -7.07
N ASP A 249 0.47 -9.20 -5.91
CA ASP A 249 -0.77 -8.44 -5.80
C ASP A 249 -0.45 -6.96 -5.51
N PRO A 250 -1.01 -6.00 -6.27
CA PRO A 250 -0.65 -4.58 -6.14
C PRO A 250 -0.87 -4.01 -4.74
N ASP A 251 -1.94 -4.40 -4.04
CA ASP A 251 -2.25 -3.86 -2.71
C ASP A 251 -1.29 -4.41 -1.65
N VAL A 252 -0.89 -5.68 -1.79
CA VAL A 252 0.09 -6.33 -0.91
C VAL A 252 1.48 -5.73 -1.09
N GLU A 253 1.91 -5.49 -2.34
CA GLU A 253 3.20 -4.84 -2.61
C GLU A 253 3.18 -3.38 -2.15
N ALA A 254 2.10 -2.63 -2.41
CA ALA A 254 1.94 -1.27 -1.91
C ALA A 254 1.95 -1.20 -0.38
N ALA A 255 1.37 -2.18 0.32
CA ALA A 255 1.46 -2.27 1.77
C ALA A 255 2.91 -2.48 2.25
N ALA A 256 3.65 -3.38 1.61
CA ALA A 256 5.06 -3.61 1.93
C ALA A 256 5.92 -2.36 1.67
N GLU A 257 5.68 -1.68 0.54
CA GLU A 257 6.35 -0.44 0.15
C GLU A 257 6.04 0.74 1.08
N LEU A 258 4.78 0.87 1.52
CA LEU A 258 4.42 1.87 2.52
C LEU A 258 5.15 1.57 3.84
N LEU A 259 5.05 0.35 4.35
CA LEU A 259 5.59 -0.01 5.66
C LEU A 259 7.12 0.22 5.75
N GLN A 260 7.88 -0.10 4.69
CA GLN A 260 9.33 0.16 4.67
C GLN A 260 9.69 1.66 4.69
N THR A 261 8.75 2.56 4.37
CA THR A 261 8.98 4.01 4.38
C THR A 261 8.66 4.65 5.74
N LEU A 262 8.02 3.92 6.65
CA LEU A 262 7.51 4.44 7.91
C LEU A 262 8.54 4.32 9.05
N MET A 263 8.55 5.32 9.91
CA MET A 263 9.39 5.35 11.10
C MET A 263 8.85 4.43 12.19
N SER A 264 9.66 3.48 12.63
CA SER A 264 9.35 2.63 13.78
C SER A 264 9.69 3.31 15.12
N PRO A 265 9.15 2.85 16.27
CA PRO A 265 9.53 3.32 17.60
C PRO A 265 10.98 3.06 17.97
N TYR A 266 11.67 2.15 17.26
CA TYR A 266 13.12 1.99 17.39
C TYR A 266 13.91 3.11 16.74
N GLY A 267 13.20 4.08 16.18
CA GLY A 267 13.70 5.31 15.61
C GLY A 267 14.14 5.17 14.17
N ARG A 268 14.06 3.97 13.55
CA ARG A 268 14.50 3.62 12.18
C ARG A 268 13.33 3.17 11.30
N PRO A 269 13.46 3.11 9.96
CA PRO A 269 12.44 2.50 9.11
C PRO A 269 12.06 1.08 9.58
N TYR A 270 10.81 0.66 9.40
CA TYR A 270 10.43 -0.73 9.67
C TYR A 270 11.22 -1.69 8.77
N GLU A 271 11.75 -2.76 9.36
CA GLU A 271 12.23 -3.90 8.60
C GLU A 271 11.04 -4.73 8.14
N VAL A 272 10.77 -4.75 6.83
CA VAL A 272 9.68 -5.51 6.23
C VAL A 272 10.19 -6.88 5.78
N LEU A 273 9.83 -7.93 6.52
CA LEU A 273 10.08 -9.31 6.15
C LEU A 273 8.97 -9.81 5.22
N ARG A 274 9.30 -10.69 4.27
CA ARG A 274 8.32 -11.27 3.32
C ARG A 274 8.05 -12.74 3.63
N ILE A 275 6.79 -13.16 3.58
CA ILE A 275 6.38 -14.56 3.74
C ILE A 275 5.56 -15.06 2.55
N ASP A 276 6.01 -16.16 1.93
CA ASP A 276 5.36 -16.70 0.74
C ASP A 276 4.05 -17.44 1.08
N GLY A 277 3.01 -17.12 0.34
CA GLY A 277 1.68 -17.71 0.48
C GLY A 277 0.78 -16.96 1.48
N SER A 278 -0.53 -17.18 1.35
CA SER A 278 -1.54 -16.46 2.11
C SER A 278 -1.91 -17.13 3.44
N GLY A 279 -2.22 -16.33 4.46
CA GLY A 279 -2.70 -16.78 5.76
C GLY A 279 -1.63 -17.16 6.79
N TYR A 280 -0.35 -17.22 6.43
CA TYR A 280 0.73 -17.55 7.38
C TYR A 280 1.14 -16.42 8.32
N THR A 281 0.68 -15.19 8.05
CA THR A 281 0.74 -14.09 9.02
C THR A 281 -0.29 -14.22 10.13
N ASN A 282 -1.34 -15.04 9.94
CA ASN A 282 -2.45 -15.24 10.88
C ASN A 282 -2.06 -16.16 12.06
N THR A 283 -0.98 -15.77 12.73
CA THR A 283 -0.19 -16.48 13.74
C THR A 283 -0.43 -15.88 15.12
N LEU A 284 -0.29 -16.66 16.19
CA LEU A 284 -0.38 -16.18 17.57
C LEU A 284 1.03 -16.14 18.19
N PHE A 285 1.41 -14.99 18.76
CA PHE A 285 2.48 -14.94 19.75
C PHE A 285 1.95 -15.41 21.10
N LEU A 286 2.67 -16.33 21.72
CA LEU A 286 2.36 -16.80 23.06
C LEU A 286 3.65 -16.95 23.84
N ASN A 287 4.05 -15.87 24.51
CA ASN A 287 5.29 -15.82 25.28
C ASN A 287 6.50 -16.19 24.38
N ASP A 288 7.19 -17.30 24.65
CA ASP A 288 8.32 -17.78 23.87
C ASP A 288 7.92 -18.64 22.64
N LYS A 289 6.63 -18.72 22.31
CA LYS A 289 6.10 -19.48 21.17
C LYS A 289 5.53 -18.61 20.07
N VAL A 290 5.62 -19.12 18.85
CA VAL A 290 4.97 -18.58 17.65
C VAL A 290 4.15 -19.71 17.01
N LEU A 291 2.83 -19.61 17.09
CA LEU A 291 1.92 -20.68 16.66
C LEU A 291 1.35 -20.34 15.28
N VAL A 292 1.82 -21.03 14.25
CA VAL A 292 1.60 -20.71 12.84
C VAL A 292 0.50 -21.62 12.26
N PRO A 293 -0.53 -21.10 11.56
CA PRO A 293 -1.51 -21.93 10.89
C PRO A 293 -0.88 -22.70 9.72
N GLN A 294 -1.43 -23.86 9.40
CA GLN A 294 -1.02 -24.68 8.26
C GLN A 294 -2.24 -25.09 7.46
N PHE A 295 -2.08 -25.20 6.14
CA PHE A 295 -3.17 -25.35 5.18
C PHE A 295 -3.09 -26.63 4.35
N ASN A 296 -2.13 -27.53 4.65
CA ASN A 296 -1.79 -28.69 3.83
C ASN A 296 -1.44 -28.26 2.40
N SER A 297 -0.52 -27.29 2.34
CA SER A 297 -0.11 -26.51 1.17
C SER A 297 1.41 -26.64 0.96
N PRO A 298 1.93 -26.50 -0.27
CA PRO A 298 3.37 -26.47 -0.50
C PRO A 298 4.10 -25.31 0.21
N TYR A 299 3.37 -24.27 0.63
CA TYR A 299 3.92 -23.12 1.35
C TYR A 299 4.05 -23.33 2.87
N ASP A 300 3.52 -24.43 3.43
CA ASP A 300 3.49 -24.71 4.87
C ASP A 300 4.91 -24.73 5.49
N GLU A 301 5.82 -25.50 4.91
CA GLU A 301 7.21 -25.64 5.38
C GLU A 301 8.06 -24.36 5.11
N PRO A 302 8.01 -23.75 3.92
CA PRO A 302 8.63 -22.44 3.69
C PRO A 302 8.21 -21.37 4.71
N ALA A 303 6.91 -21.29 5.01
CA ALA A 303 6.38 -20.34 5.99
C ALA A 303 6.96 -20.56 7.40
N LEU A 304 7.05 -21.82 7.85
CA LEU A 304 7.69 -22.15 9.13
C LEU A 304 9.18 -21.78 9.13
N HIS A 305 9.89 -22.00 8.03
CA HIS A 305 11.29 -21.60 7.91
C HIS A 305 11.46 -20.08 8.03
N THR A 306 10.61 -19.30 7.36
CA THR A 306 10.62 -17.84 7.47
C THR A 306 10.39 -17.39 8.91
N TRP A 307 9.40 -17.97 9.60
CA TRP A 307 9.15 -17.66 11.02
C TRP A 307 10.31 -18.04 11.93
N HIS A 308 10.95 -19.19 11.72
CA HIS A 308 12.15 -19.59 12.47
C HIS A 308 13.33 -18.63 12.28
N ALA A 309 13.51 -18.11 11.06
CA ALA A 309 14.56 -17.13 10.77
C ALA A 309 14.23 -15.75 11.39
N ALA A 310 12.96 -15.34 11.33
CA ALA A 310 12.49 -14.06 11.83
C ALA A 310 12.49 -13.97 13.37
N MET A 311 12.20 -15.08 14.05
CA MET A 311 12.03 -15.14 15.50
C MET A 311 13.02 -16.14 16.14
N PRO A 312 14.34 -15.87 16.09
CA PRO A 312 15.33 -16.79 16.64
C PRO A 312 15.11 -16.99 18.14
N GLY A 313 15.30 -18.22 18.61
CA GLY A 313 15.11 -18.60 20.00
C GLY A 313 13.66 -18.76 20.46
N TYR A 314 12.66 -18.31 19.68
CA TYR A 314 11.27 -18.71 19.88
C TYR A 314 11.04 -20.17 19.43
N GLU A 315 10.09 -20.84 20.06
CA GLU A 315 9.56 -22.12 19.60
C GLU A 315 8.45 -21.87 18.57
N VAL A 316 8.78 -22.03 17.29
CA VAL A 316 7.83 -21.88 16.17
C VAL A 316 7.19 -23.23 15.86
N LEU A 317 5.86 -23.30 15.88
CA LEU A 317 5.09 -24.54 15.74
C LEU A 317 3.94 -24.39 14.74
N GLY A 318 3.82 -25.34 13.80
CA GLY A 318 2.76 -25.37 12.80
C GLY A 318 1.51 -26.17 13.20
N PHE A 319 0.31 -25.62 12.97
CA PHE A 319 -0.97 -26.27 13.28
C PHE A 319 -1.90 -26.33 12.08
N TYR A 320 -2.11 -27.55 11.57
CA TYR A 320 -3.12 -27.79 10.53
C TYR A 320 -4.52 -27.91 11.12
N TYR A 321 -5.48 -27.24 10.50
CA TYR A 321 -6.89 -27.45 10.74
C TYR A 321 -7.69 -27.30 9.45
N SER A 322 -8.54 -28.28 9.13
CA SER A 322 -9.24 -28.33 7.85
C SER A 322 -10.26 -27.20 7.63
N GLN A 323 -10.54 -26.39 8.66
CA GLN A 323 -11.41 -25.23 8.56
C GLN A 323 -10.63 -23.91 8.54
N PHE A 324 -9.30 -23.94 8.61
CA PHE A 324 -8.50 -22.73 8.37
C PHE A 324 -8.54 -22.39 6.89
N SER A 325 -8.47 -21.09 6.61
CA SER A 325 -8.41 -20.49 5.28
C SER A 325 -7.53 -19.25 5.31
N SER A 326 -7.15 -18.71 4.16
CA SER A 326 -6.26 -17.54 4.09
C SER A 326 -6.80 -16.31 4.82
N GLY A 327 -8.13 -16.13 4.86
CA GLY A 327 -8.78 -15.01 5.55
C GLY A 327 -9.26 -15.30 6.98
N ASP A 328 -9.14 -16.54 7.46
CA ASP A 328 -9.60 -16.95 8.81
C ASP A 328 -8.85 -18.22 9.23
N ALA A 329 -7.90 -18.06 10.15
CA ALA A 329 -7.08 -19.16 10.63
C ALA A 329 -6.87 -19.13 12.16
N LEU A 330 -5.62 -19.20 12.61
CA LEU A 330 -5.27 -19.43 14.00
C LEU A 330 -5.47 -18.16 14.84
N HIS A 331 -4.96 -17.03 14.35
CA HIS A 331 -5.02 -15.76 15.06
C HIS A 331 -6.46 -15.28 15.23
N CYS A 332 -7.29 -15.38 14.19
CA CYS A 332 -8.71 -14.98 14.24
C CYS A 332 -9.51 -15.72 15.34
N ARG A 333 -9.05 -16.90 15.76
CA ARG A 333 -9.79 -17.80 16.67
C ARG A 333 -9.15 -17.91 18.06
N THR A 334 -8.24 -16.99 18.38
CA THR A 334 -7.53 -16.92 19.65
C THR A 334 -7.36 -15.46 20.08
N MET A 335 -7.44 -15.20 21.39
CA MET A 335 -7.12 -13.88 21.94
C MET A 335 -6.23 -14.03 23.17
N GLY A 336 -5.07 -13.39 23.16
CA GLY A 336 -4.13 -13.40 24.28
C GLY A 336 -4.71 -12.73 25.53
N ILE A 337 -4.47 -13.30 26.70
CA ILE A 337 -4.81 -12.70 27.99
C ILE A 337 -3.53 -12.10 28.59
N THR A 338 -3.39 -10.79 28.43
CA THR A 338 -2.26 -10.00 28.94
C THR A 338 -2.08 -10.23 30.44
N ASP A 339 -0.82 -10.36 30.88
CA ASP A 339 -0.49 -10.46 32.29
C ASP A 339 -0.86 -9.17 33.06
N ARG A 340 -1.91 -9.24 33.88
CA ARG A 340 -2.37 -8.15 34.74
C ARG A 340 -1.29 -7.53 35.62
N TYR A 341 -0.25 -8.30 35.96
CA TYR A 341 0.81 -7.86 36.88
C TYR A 341 2.18 -7.87 36.20
N MET A 342 2.20 -7.69 34.88
CA MET A 342 3.39 -7.72 34.03
C MET A 342 4.57 -6.91 34.61
N LEU A 343 5.77 -7.46 34.46
CA LEU A 343 7.03 -6.75 34.67
C LEU A 343 7.54 -6.25 33.32
N ARG A 344 7.19 -5.02 32.96
CA ARG A 344 7.43 -4.49 31.61
C ARG A 344 8.81 -3.86 31.50
N ILE A 345 9.51 -4.14 30.41
CA ILE A 345 10.79 -3.49 30.06
C ILE A 345 10.62 -2.85 28.68
N VAL A 346 10.80 -1.53 28.59
CA VAL A 346 10.80 -0.78 27.33
C VAL A 346 12.20 -0.27 27.06
N HIS A 347 12.74 -0.57 25.88
CA HIS A 347 14.08 -0.14 25.48
C HIS A 347 14.17 0.03 23.96
N ILE A 348 14.71 1.16 23.52
CA ILE A 348 15.08 1.42 22.12
C ILE A 348 16.49 0.85 21.89
N PRO A 349 16.66 -0.15 21.00
CA PRO A 349 17.95 -0.77 20.73
C PRO A 349 19.00 0.24 20.25
N LEU A 350 20.26 -0.05 20.57
CA LEU A 350 21.38 0.66 19.98
C LEU A 350 21.51 0.25 18.52
N HIS A 351 21.75 1.23 17.67
CA HIS A 351 22.10 1.02 16.27
C HIS A 351 23.62 0.93 16.12
N ASP A 352 24.04 0.48 14.95
CA ASP A 352 25.46 0.46 14.59
C ASP A 352 26.10 1.82 14.83
N SER A 353 27.29 1.82 15.42
CA SER A 353 27.88 3.04 15.97
C SER A 353 29.34 3.17 15.62
N GLU A 354 29.78 4.39 15.32
CA GLU A 354 31.19 4.69 15.16
C GLU A 354 31.90 4.79 16.51
N ASN A 355 33.19 4.48 16.48
CA ASN A 355 34.02 4.58 17.67
C ASN A 355 34.42 6.02 17.98
N THR A 356 33.59 6.68 18.78
CA THR A 356 33.79 8.07 19.20
C THR A 356 34.72 8.23 20.42
N GLY A 357 35.26 7.13 20.96
CA GLY A 357 36.04 7.16 22.20
C GLY A 357 35.22 7.14 23.50
N GLY A 358 33.90 7.00 23.39
CA GLY A 358 32.96 6.92 24.53
C GLY A 358 32.39 5.53 24.75
N ASP A 359 31.89 5.27 25.95
CA ASP A 359 31.09 4.09 26.25
C ASP A 359 29.66 4.21 25.66
N TYR A 360 28.98 3.09 25.40
CA TYR A 360 27.65 3.06 24.80
C TYR A 360 26.55 3.09 25.86
N LEU A 361 25.74 4.15 25.86
CA LEU A 361 24.66 4.36 26.83
C LEU A 361 23.42 3.55 26.47
N VAL A 362 23.03 2.62 27.33
CA VAL A 362 21.76 1.89 27.26
C VAL A 362 20.80 2.47 28.28
N LYS A 363 19.58 2.81 27.84
CA LYS A 363 18.48 3.29 28.69
C LYS A 363 17.27 2.36 28.58
N ALA A 364 16.55 2.15 29.67
CA ALA A 364 15.29 1.43 29.64
C ALA A 364 14.31 1.95 30.69
N GLU A 365 13.03 1.77 30.43
CA GLU A 365 11.96 1.97 31.40
C GLU A 365 11.50 0.60 31.90
N ILE A 366 11.47 0.41 33.21
CA ILE A 366 11.19 -0.88 33.83
C ILE A 366 10.08 -0.68 34.87
N HIS A 367 8.87 -1.07 34.50
CA HIS A 367 7.67 -0.90 35.31
C HIS A 367 7.14 -2.24 35.79
N ALA A 368 6.79 -2.33 37.08
CA ALA A 368 6.22 -3.54 37.67
C ALA A 368 4.74 -3.32 38.00
N TYR A 369 3.83 -3.73 37.12
CA TYR A 369 2.38 -3.63 37.34
C TYR A 369 1.90 -4.51 38.51
N SER A 370 2.73 -5.44 38.97
CA SER A 370 2.54 -6.17 40.22
C SER A 370 2.56 -5.27 41.47
N ASN A 371 3.04 -4.02 41.34
CA ASN A 371 3.36 -3.11 42.44
C ASN A 371 4.36 -3.69 43.46
N MET A 372 5.06 -4.77 43.10
CA MET A 372 6.10 -5.37 43.91
C MET A 372 7.46 -4.76 43.57
N PRO A 373 8.37 -4.60 44.55
CA PRO A 373 9.69 -4.05 44.29
C PRO A 373 10.53 -5.01 43.45
N LEU A 374 11.48 -4.45 42.68
CA LEU A 374 12.48 -5.22 41.96
C LEU A 374 13.40 -5.99 42.92
N ILE A 375 13.79 -7.21 42.55
CA ILE A 375 14.80 -8.01 43.25
C ILE A 375 16.19 -7.56 42.78
N GLY A 376 16.76 -6.63 43.53
CA GLY A 376 18.01 -5.98 43.13
C GLY A 376 17.78 -4.94 42.04
N LEU A 377 18.86 -4.52 41.40
CA LEU A 377 18.80 -3.57 40.28
C LEU A 377 18.86 -4.33 38.95
N PRO A 378 18.18 -3.83 37.90
CA PRO A 378 18.23 -4.41 36.57
C PRO A 378 19.65 -4.60 36.06
N GLN A 379 19.83 -5.61 35.21
CA GLN A 379 21.13 -6.00 34.67
C GLN A 379 21.13 -5.79 33.17
N LEU A 380 22.09 -5.01 32.69
CA LEU A 380 22.45 -4.99 31.27
C LEU A 380 23.49 -6.08 31.04
N ARG A 381 23.09 -7.13 30.33
CA ARG A 381 23.94 -8.28 30.02
C ARG A 381 24.46 -8.16 28.60
N TRP A 382 25.77 -8.24 28.39
CA TRP A 382 26.37 -8.05 27.08
C TRP A 382 27.60 -8.93 26.84
N LYS A 383 27.92 -9.17 25.57
CA LYS A 383 29.11 -9.87 25.10
C LYS A 383 29.56 -9.33 23.74
N THR A 384 30.79 -9.62 23.36
CA THR A 384 31.26 -9.55 21.97
C THR A 384 31.03 -10.88 21.25
N GLU A 385 31.16 -10.89 19.93
CA GLU A 385 31.11 -12.12 19.13
C GLU A 385 32.09 -13.20 19.64
N GLY A 386 31.61 -14.44 19.71
CA GLY A 386 32.33 -15.58 20.30
C GLY A 386 32.61 -15.51 21.81
N GLY A 387 32.21 -14.43 22.49
CA GLY A 387 32.42 -14.20 23.93
C GLY A 387 31.34 -14.81 24.83
N THR A 388 31.49 -14.60 26.15
CA THR A 388 30.50 -14.97 27.16
C THR A 388 29.83 -13.74 27.75
N TYR A 389 28.53 -13.81 28.04
CA TYR A 389 27.81 -12.71 28.68
C TYR A 389 28.44 -12.31 30.02
N THR A 390 28.72 -11.02 30.13
CA THR A 390 28.98 -10.33 31.41
C THR A 390 27.82 -9.38 31.69
N PHE A 391 27.77 -8.78 32.87
CA PHE A 391 26.71 -7.81 33.17
C PHE A 391 27.25 -6.58 33.89
N VAL A 392 26.55 -5.47 33.65
CA VAL A 392 26.66 -4.24 34.43
C VAL A 392 25.30 -3.97 35.08
N ILE A 393 25.33 -3.44 36.31
CA ILE A 393 24.11 -3.05 37.02
C ILE A 393 23.61 -1.73 36.45
N MET A 394 22.34 -1.67 36.09
CA MET A 394 21.69 -0.44 35.66
C MET A 394 21.36 0.44 36.86
N THR A 395 21.68 1.72 36.76
CA THR A 395 21.42 2.71 37.79
C THR A 395 20.11 3.44 37.52
N PRO A 396 19.25 3.63 38.55
CA PRO A 396 18.02 4.41 38.39
C PRO A 396 18.35 5.87 38.09
N THR A 397 17.61 6.49 37.17
CA THR A 397 17.74 7.92 36.85
C THR A 397 16.56 8.72 37.39
N THR A 398 15.35 8.43 36.92
CA THR A 398 14.10 9.15 37.26
C THR A 398 12.92 8.23 37.06
N GLY A 399 11.98 8.18 38.03
CA GLY A 399 10.84 7.26 37.95
C GLY A 399 11.30 5.82 37.71
N ASP A 400 10.73 5.19 36.69
CA ASP A 400 11.03 3.82 36.27
C ASP A 400 12.16 3.72 35.25
N SER A 401 12.86 4.83 34.96
CA SER A 401 13.97 4.84 34.01
C SER A 401 15.28 4.40 34.67
N PHE A 402 16.01 3.52 33.97
CA PHE A 402 17.31 2.99 34.33
C PHE A 402 18.31 3.20 33.19
N SER A 403 19.61 3.28 33.52
CA SER A 403 20.66 3.33 32.52
C SER A 403 21.93 2.60 32.93
N ALA A 404 22.68 2.12 31.95
CA ALA A 404 24.02 1.58 32.11
C ALA A 404 24.86 1.84 30.85
N TYR A 405 26.16 1.56 30.95
CA TYR A 405 27.09 1.71 29.84
C TYR A 405 27.71 0.37 29.48
N ILE A 406 27.69 0.04 28.20
CA ILE A 406 28.58 -0.98 27.64
C ILE A 406 29.94 -0.30 27.41
N PRO A 407 31.05 -0.81 27.95
CA PRO A 407 32.37 -0.24 27.73
C PRO A 407 32.69 -0.12 26.24
N GLN A 408 33.35 0.98 25.86
CA GLN A 408 33.83 1.22 24.51
C GLN A 408 34.53 0.00 23.90
N GLN A 409 34.23 -0.31 22.64
CA GLN A 409 34.87 -1.38 21.88
C GLN A 409 35.71 -0.82 20.71
N PRO A 410 36.72 -1.55 20.23
CA PRO A 410 37.43 -1.18 19.01
C PRO A 410 36.55 -1.40 17.77
N ASP A 411 36.92 -0.74 16.68
CA ASP A 411 36.28 -0.91 15.37
C ASP A 411 36.38 -2.37 14.91
N GLY A 412 35.34 -2.85 14.21
CA GLY A 412 35.21 -4.24 13.77
C GLY A 412 34.64 -5.17 14.85
N THR A 413 33.86 -4.65 15.81
CA THR A 413 33.32 -5.46 16.91
C THR A 413 31.80 -5.57 16.83
N ASP A 414 31.30 -6.80 16.74
CA ASP A 414 29.89 -7.14 16.98
C ASP A 414 29.60 -7.27 18.48
N LEU A 415 28.57 -6.57 18.93
CA LEU A 415 28.09 -6.58 20.31
C LEU A 415 26.68 -7.17 20.38
N TYR A 416 26.46 -8.02 21.37
CA TYR A 416 25.17 -8.62 21.66
C TYR A 416 24.78 -8.30 23.10
N TYR A 417 23.57 -7.82 23.33
CA TYR A 417 23.12 -7.48 24.67
C TYR A 417 21.62 -7.67 24.88
N PHE A 418 21.22 -7.76 26.14
CA PHE A 418 19.82 -7.76 26.56
C PHE A 418 19.71 -7.23 27.99
N ILE A 419 18.52 -6.79 28.36
CA ILE A 419 18.21 -6.33 29.70
C ILE A 419 17.53 -7.47 30.45
N TYR A 420 17.86 -7.64 31.72
CA TYR A 420 17.29 -8.65 32.60
C TYR A 420 16.86 -8.02 33.92
N THR A 421 15.65 -8.33 34.38
CA THR A 421 15.17 -7.90 35.69
C THR A 421 14.21 -8.92 36.32
N GLU A 422 14.04 -8.83 37.63
CA GLU A 422 13.14 -9.66 38.41
C GLU A 422 12.39 -8.79 39.44
N ASP A 423 11.18 -9.19 39.81
CA ASP A 423 10.42 -8.56 40.89
C ASP A 423 10.04 -9.53 42.01
N ASP A 424 9.65 -9.00 43.16
CA ASP A 424 9.28 -9.80 44.34
C ASP A 424 7.91 -10.50 44.19
N SER A 425 7.22 -10.31 43.05
CA SER A 425 6.08 -11.13 42.65
C SER A 425 6.50 -12.50 42.09
N GLY A 426 7.78 -12.62 41.71
CA GLY A 426 8.37 -13.81 41.11
C GLY A 426 8.47 -13.77 39.59
N ARG A 427 8.18 -12.61 38.96
CA ARG A 427 8.37 -12.41 37.51
C ARG A 427 9.82 -12.17 37.19
N VAL A 428 10.24 -12.70 36.05
CA VAL A 428 11.60 -12.61 35.53
C VAL A 428 11.47 -12.30 34.05
N GLU A 429 11.97 -11.14 33.65
CA GLU A 429 11.74 -10.63 32.30
C GLU A 429 13.03 -10.18 31.64
N ASN A 430 13.07 -10.35 30.32
CA ASN A 430 14.14 -9.88 29.47
C ASN A 430 13.62 -8.88 28.42
N HIS A 431 14.52 -8.05 27.91
CA HIS A 431 14.28 -7.29 26.68
C HIS A 431 15.47 -7.45 25.72
N PRO A 432 15.28 -8.08 24.53
CA PRO A 432 14.02 -8.67 24.03
C PRO A 432 13.56 -9.87 24.88
N TYR A 433 12.31 -10.30 24.72
CA TYR A 433 11.65 -11.32 25.55
C TYR A 433 12.48 -12.60 25.76
N ILE A 434 13.07 -13.15 24.68
CA ILE A 434 13.90 -14.36 24.69
C ILE A 434 15.29 -14.13 25.35
N GLY A 435 15.70 -12.88 25.53
CA GLY A 435 16.98 -12.50 26.12
C GLY A 435 18.17 -13.06 25.33
N ALA A 436 18.95 -13.96 25.94
CA ALA A 436 20.19 -14.46 25.34
C ALA A 436 20.01 -15.25 24.03
N GLY A 437 18.82 -15.80 23.77
CA GLY A 437 18.50 -16.52 22.53
C GLY A 437 18.11 -15.61 21.36
N ASN A 438 17.71 -14.37 21.64
CA ASN A 438 17.45 -13.31 20.67
C ASN A 438 17.89 -11.96 21.23
N PRO A 439 19.21 -11.73 21.41
CA PRO A 439 19.70 -10.48 21.98
C PRO A 439 19.61 -9.34 20.95
N HIS A 440 19.58 -8.10 21.45
CA HIS A 440 19.91 -6.95 20.61
C HIS A 440 21.33 -7.07 20.07
N HIS A 441 21.55 -6.59 18.87
CA HIS A 441 22.84 -6.58 18.20
C HIS A 441 23.13 -5.19 17.62
N PHE A 442 24.39 -4.78 17.72
CA PHE A 442 24.91 -3.64 16.96
C PHE A 442 26.40 -3.83 16.68
N PHE A 443 26.85 -3.25 15.59
CA PHE A 443 28.24 -3.28 15.13
C PHE A 443 28.94 -1.95 15.43
N VAL A 444 30.18 -2.05 15.91
CA VAL A 444 31.08 -0.91 16.11
C VAL A 444 32.07 -0.84 14.97
N GLY A 445 32.00 0.20 14.16
CA GLY A 445 32.92 0.43 13.05
C GLY A 445 32.64 1.74 12.33
N PRO A 446 33.54 2.20 11.45
CA PRO A 446 33.36 3.43 10.70
C PRO A 446 32.12 3.34 9.81
N ASP A 447 31.48 4.48 9.59
CA ASP A 447 30.49 4.59 8.53
C ASP A 447 31.12 5.08 7.23
N THR A 448 30.97 4.29 6.19
CA THR A 448 31.53 4.58 4.87
C THR A 448 30.48 4.56 3.78
N GLU A 449 29.23 4.27 4.12
CA GLU A 449 28.13 4.24 3.16
C GLU A 449 27.56 5.65 3.11
N SER A 450 27.27 6.13 1.89
CA SER A 450 26.65 7.45 1.71
C SER A 450 25.14 7.28 1.60
N PRO A 451 24.34 8.29 1.98
CA PRO A 451 22.90 8.24 1.82
C PRO A 451 22.49 7.89 0.38
N VAL A 452 21.43 7.11 0.23
CA VAL A 452 20.72 6.97 -1.04
C VAL A 452 19.78 8.15 -1.17
N VAL A 453 19.80 8.83 -2.32
CA VAL A 453 18.92 9.95 -2.64
C VAL A 453 18.27 9.68 -3.98
N GLU A 454 16.95 9.71 -4.02
CA GLU A 454 16.17 9.64 -5.25
C GLU A 454 15.27 10.87 -5.31
N PHE A 455 15.39 11.62 -6.40
CA PHE A 455 14.66 12.86 -6.59
C PHE A 455 14.27 13.05 -8.06
N GLU A 456 12.97 13.12 -8.31
CA GLU A 456 12.41 13.28 -9.65
C GLU A 456 11.56 14.56 -9.72
N PRO A 457 12.16 15.74 -9.96
CA PRO A 457 11.40 16.97 -10.12
C PRO A 457 10.65 16.97 -11.48
N PRO A 458 9.54 17.73 -11.59
CA PRO A 458 8.90 17.97 -12.88
C PRO A 458 9.88 18.69 -13.82
N SER A 459 9.86 18.38 -15.12
CA SER A 459 10.66 19.10 -16.12
C SER A 459 10.06 20.45 -16.52
N LEU A 460 8.80 20.69 -16.16
CA LEU A 460 8.03 21.89 -16.50
C LEU A 460 7.00 22.17 -15.40
N ILE A 461 6.85 23.43 -15.03
CA ILE A 461 5.76 23.93 -14.19
C ILE A 461 5.11 25.16 -14.84
N PHE A 462 3.89 25.48 -14.42
CA PHE A 462 3.24 26.75 -14.73
C PHE A 462 3.44 27.75 -13.60
N THR A 463 3.34 29.04 -13.89
CA THR A 463 3.38 30.08 -12.84
C THR A 463 2.31 29.88 -11.78
N ASP A 464 1.18 29.24 -12.12
CA ASP A 464 0.12 28.88 -11.18
C ASP A 464 0.49 27.75 -10.20
N ASN A 465 1.51 26.94 -10.52
CA ASN A 465 2.01 25.90 -9.62
C ASN A 465 2.96 26.44 -8.54
N TRP A 466 3.20 27.76 -8.51
CA TRP A 466 4.17 28.38 -7.60
C TRP A 466 3.48 28.97 -6.36
N PRO A 467 4.00 28.76 -5.13
CA PRO A 467 5.26 28.07 -4.78
C PRO A 467 5.21 26.57 -5.06
N LEU A 468 6.37 25.99 -5.42
CA LEU A 468 6.46 24.59 -5.85
C LEU A 468 6.94 23.71 -4.68
N ASP A 469 6.07 22.81 -4.23
CA ASP A 469 6.43 21.76 -3.28
C ASP A 469 7.14 20.61 -4.01
N LEU A 470 8.25 20.15 -3.43
CA LEU A 470 9.08 19.06 -3.95
C LEU A 470 9.41 18.07 -2.84
N THR A 471 9.38 16.79 -3.17
CA THR A 471 9.68 15.68 -2.26
C THR A 471 10.90 14.92 -2.75
N ALA A 472 11.75 14.50 -1.82
CA ALA A 472 12.90 13.63 -2.10
C ALA A 472 12.85 12.39 -1.21
N TYR A 473 13.16 11.23 -1.79
CA TYR A 473 13.42 10.01 -1.02
C TYR A 473 14.89 10.01 -0.59
N VAL A 474 15.14 9.87 0.71
CA VAL A 474 16.47 9.83 1.29
C VAL A 474 16.53 8.75 2.36
N LEU A 475 17.41 7.77 2.17
CA LEU A 475 17.64 6.67 3.11
C LEU A 475 19.13 6.54 3.40
N ASP A 476 19.47 6.13 4.62
CA ASP A 476 20.84 5.82 5.03
C ASP A 476 20.85 4.57 5.91
N ASN A 477 21.98 3.86 5.93
CA ASN A 477 22.16 2.67 6.75
C ASN A 477 22.20 2.98 8.27
N ARG A 478 22.49 4.23 8.63
CA ARG A 478 22.45 4.72 10.02
C ARG A 478 21.44 5.83 10.16
N TRP A 479 21.82 7.07 9.86
CA TRP A 479 20.98 8.26 10.06
C TRP A 479 21.36 9.40 9.16
N ILE A 480 20.35 10.14 8.73
CA ILE A 480 20.49 11.40 8.03
C ILE A 480 20.72 12.54 9.03
N SER A 481 21.76 13.33 8.82
CA SER A 481 22.01 14.57 9.56
C SER A 481 21.26 15.76 8.98
N SER A 482 21.16 15.85 7.65
CA SER A 482 20.47 16.95 6.97
C SER A 482 20.12 16.57 5.54
N VAL A 483 18.95 17.00 5.06
CA VAL A 483 18.57 17.00 3.65
C VAL A 483 18.32 18.44 3.24
N SER A 484 18.94 18.85 2.15
CA SER A 484 18.85 20.23 1.66
C SER A 484 18.67 20.27 0.16
N MET A 485 17.89 21.24 -0.30
CA MET A 485 17.64 21.51 -1.70
C MET A 485 18.39 22.77 -2.11
N GLU A 486 19.29 22.62 -3.07
CA GLU A 486 20.06 23.71 -3.66
C GLU A 486 19.46 24.05 -5.03
N TYR A 487 19.12 25.32 -5.25
CA TYR A 487 18.51 25.74 -6.51
C TYR A 487 18.97 27.11 -7.01
N MET A 488 18.76 27.32 -8.32
CA MET A 488 19.06 28.54 -9.04
C MET A 488 17.88 28.91 -9.92
N ILE A 489 17.66 30.21 -10.14
CA ILE A 489 16.70 30.71 -11.13
C ILE A 489 17.52 31.45 -12.19
N ASN A 490 17.47 30.99 -13.44
CA ASN A 490 18.23 31.53 -14.57
C ASN A 490 19.74 31.60 -14.29
N GLY A 491 20.31 30.56 -13.67
CA GLY A 491 21.71 30.52 -13.25
C GLY A 491 22.07 31.44 -12.07
N ILE A 492 21.10 32.09 -11.42
CA ILE A 492 21.29 32.89 -10.22
C ILE A 492 20.95 32.04 -8.99
N ALA A 493 21.97 31.73 -8.18
CA ALA A 493 21.81 30.97 -6.95
C ALA A 493 20.84 31.64 -5.97
N GLN A 494 19.97 30.81 -5.40
CA GLN A 494 19.03 31.16 -4.34
C GLN A 494 19.55 30.64 -2.98
N ASP A 495 18.85 30.98 -1.91
CA ASP A 495 19.16 30.44 -0.59
C ASP A 495 18.82 28.93 -0.55
N THR A 496 19.70 28.13 0.05
CA THR A 496 19.46 26.70 0.26
C THR A 496 18.25 26.48 1.16
N ILE A 497 17.39 25.56 0.76
CA ILE A 497 16.22 25.14 1.55
C ILE A 497 16.61 23.89 2.32
N GLU A 498 16.49 23.92 3.64
CA GLU A 498 16.54 22.69 4.46
C GLU A 498 15.19 21.99 4.29
N MET A 499 15.21 20.72 3.89
CA MET A 499 14.01 19.91 3.71
C MET A 499 13.62 19.25 5.03
N GLU A 500 12.32 19.15 5.29
CA GLU A 500 11.78 18.58 6.52
C GLU A 500 11.31 17.15 6.27
N LEU A 501 11.66 16.22 7.17
CA LEU A 501 11.16 14.85 7.12
C LEU A 501 9.63 14.86 7.27
N GLN A 502 8.93 14.18 6.37
CA GLN A 502 7.48 14.06 6.42
C GLN A 502 7.01 13.41 7.73
N PRO A 503 5.85 13.80 8.28
CA PRO A 503 5.27 13.14 9.44
C PRO A 503 5.17 11.62 9.23
N LEU A 504 5.57 10.84 10.25
CA LEU A 504 5.63 9.36 10.24
C LEU A 504 6.58 8.72 9.22
N SER A 505 7.12 9.48 8.27
CA SER A 505 8.09 8.96 7.32
C SER A 505 9.46 8.78 7.97
N ALA A 506 10.21 7.82 7.46
CA ALA A 506 11.63 7.67 7.72
C ALA A 506 12.51 8.04 6.51
N VAL A 507 11.89 8.32 5.35
CA VAL A 507 12.61 8.45 4.06
C VAL A 507 12.19 9.64 3.21
N TYR A 508 10.97 10.15 3.31
CA TYR A 508 10.50 11.24 2.46
C TYR A 508 10.70 12.60 3.14
N TYR A 509 11.36 13.50 2.43
CA TYR A 509 11.63 14.86 2.87
C TYR A 509 10.96 15.85 1.91
N ASP A 510 10.32 16.87 2.45
CA ASP A 510 9.64 17.92 1.68
C ASP A 510 10.36 19.26 1.79
N GLY A 511 10.35 19.99 0.68
CA GLY A 511 10.84 21.36 0.61
C GLY A 511 10.07 22.18 -0.41
N THR A 512 9.77 23.43 -0.07
CA THR A 512 9.01 24.33 -0.94
C THR A 512 9.92 25.37 -1.57
N LEU A 513 10.02 25.37 -2.90
CA LEU A 513 10.65 26.45 -3.65
C LEU A 513 9.78 27.70 -3.58
N THR A 514 10.40 28.82 -3.20
CA THR A 514 9.74 30.13 -3.09
C THR A 514 10.57 31.21 -3.78
N GLY A 515 9.95 32.37 -3.99
CA GLY A 515 10.55 33.49 -4.73
C GLY A 515 9.59 34.07 -5.76
N ALA A 516 10.11 34.87 -6.67
CA ALA A 516 9.37 35.32 -7.84
C ALA A 516 9.86 34.54 -9.06
N ILE A 517 8.93 34.07 -9.88
CA ILE A 517 9.18 33.44 -11.18
C ILE A 517 8.33 34.13 -12.26
N GLU A 518 8.80 34.10 -13.50
CA GLU A 518 8.11 34.59 -14.70
C GLU A 518 8.15 33.53 -15.82
N GLU A 519 7.24 33.63 -16.80
CA GLU A 519 7.29 32.78 -18.00
C GLU A 519 8.67 32.84 -18.67
N GLY A 520 9.22 31.66 -18.97
CA GLY A 520 10.53 31.50 -19.60
C GLY A 520 11.69 31.38 -18.60
N ASP A 521 11.43 31.45 -17.29
CA ASP A 521 12.43 31.14 -16.28
C ASP A 521 12.85 29.67 -16.32
N LEU A 522 14.12 29.43 -16.02
CA LEU A 522 14.68 28.09 -15.80
C LEU A 522 15.06 27.94 -14.33
N ILE A 523 14.46 26.95 -13.66
CA ILE A 523 14.82 26.58 -12.30
C ILE A 523 15.77 25.39 -12.37
N GLU A 524 16.99 25.55 -11.88
CA GLU A 524 17.98 24.49 -11.80
C GLU A 524 18.03 23.99 -10.36
N VAL A 525 17.69 22.72 -10.10
CA VAL A 525 17.51 22.17 -8.74
C VAL A 525 18.27 20.85 -8.53
N ARG A 526 18.76 20.63 -7.32
CA ARG A 526 19.32 19.35 -6.87
C ARG A 526 19.12 19.16 -5.36
N ILE A 527 19.13 17.91 -4.93
CA ILE A 527 19.12 17.52 -3.52
C ILE A 527 20.52 17.18 -3.06
N LYS A 528 20.79 17.50 -1.79
CA LYS A 528 21.99 17.12 -1.07
C LYS A 528 21.59 16.51 0.27
N ALA A 529 21.95 15.26 0.49
CA ALA A 529 21.80 14.57 1.77
C ALA A 529 23.18 14.36 2.42
N VAL A 530 23.24 14.53 3.74
CA VAL A 530 24.43 14.28 4.56
C VAL A 530 24.03 13.37 5.72
N ASP A 531 24.78 12.29 5.93
CA ASP A 531 24.55 11.36 7.06
C ASP A 531 25.11 11.90 8.39
N THR A 532 24.90 11.15 9.47
CA THR A 532 25.41 11.46 10.82
C THR A 532 26.82 10.93 11.10
N SER A 533 27.48 10.32 10.11
CA SER A 533 28.84 9.81 10.30
C SER A 533 29.81 10.92 10.69
N ILE A 534 30.91 10.55 11.34
CA ILE A 534 32.02 11.43 11.69
C ILE A 534 32.56 12.13 10.44
N ASN A 535 32.52 11.46 9.28
CA ASN A 535 32.97 12.00 8.01
C ASN A 535 31.92 12.87 7.32
N GLY A 536 30.64 12.74 7.67
CA GLY A 536 29.50 13.36 7.00
C GLY A 536 29.43 12.90 5.54
N ASN A 537 29.24 11.60 5.31
CA ASN A 537 29.12 11.08 3.95
C ASN A 537 27.94 11.78 3.27
N THR A 538 28.15 12.19 2.02
CA THR A 538 27.28 13.13 1.32
C THR A 538 26.94 12.60 -0.06
N THR A 539 25.65 12.62 -0.39
CA THR A 539 25.13 12.29 -1.72
C THR A 539 24.40 13.49 -2.31
N TYR A 540 24.52 13.64 -3.63
CA TYR A 540 23.78 14.62 -4.41
C TYR A 540 22.91 13.89 -5.42
N ASP A 541 21.67 14.35 -5.62
CA ASP A 541 20.85 13.95 -6.76
C ASP A 541 20.35 15.18 -7.56
N PRO A 542 20.72 15.31 -8.84
CA PRO A 542 21.55 14.39 -9.60
C PRO A 542 23.02 14.44 -9.12
N SER A 543 23.74 13.33 -9.29
CA SER A 543 25.15 13.21 -8.83
C SER A 543 26.09 14.27 -9.42
N THR A 544 25.74 14.85 -10.56
CA THR A 544 26.43 16.00 -11.16
C THR A 544 25.44 16.99 -11.75
N GLY A 545 25.71 18.29 -11.62
CA GLY A 545 24.85 19.32 -12.19
C GLY A 545 23.56 19.52 -11.40
N TYR A 546 22.48 19.82 -12.12
CA TYR A 546 21.14 20.12 -11.60
C TYR A 546 20.10 19.57 -12.59
N TYR A 547 18.93 19.16 -12.10
CA TYR A 547 17.75 19.03 -12.95
C TYR A 547 17.31 20.43 -13.38
N THR A 548 16.67 20.55 -14.54
CA THR A 548 16.12 21.82 -15.04
C THR A 548 14.60 21.71 -15.14
N ILE A 549 13.91 22.67 -14.53
CA ILE A 549 12.47 22.86 -14.59
C ILE A 549 12.20 24.14 -15.38
N GLU A 550 11.45 24.03 -16.47
CA GLU A 550 11.01 25.20 -17.25
C GLU A 550 9.76 25.83 -16.63
N VAL A 551 9.64 27.15 -16.66
CA VAL A 551 8.44 27.88 -16.21
C VAL A 551 7.65 28.39 -17.42
N ALA A 552 6.38 28.01 -17.52
CA ALA A 552 5.44 28.50 -18.54
C ALA A 552 4.29 29.32 -17.94
N ASP A 553 3.66 30.16 -18.76
CA ASP A 553 2.57 31.06 -18.34
C ASP A 553 1.29 30.28 -17.97
N SER A 554 0.77 29.45 -18.89
CA SER A 554 -0.37 28.54 -18.63
C SER A 554 -0.61 27.53 -19.76
N ALA A 555 -1.28 26.42 -19.46
CA ALA A 555 -1.71 25.45 -20.46
C ALA A 555 -2.71 26.09 -21.45
N ARG A 556 -2.43 26.01 -22.75
CA ARG A 556 -3.27 26.60 -23.83
C ARG A 556 -4.34 25.65 -24.39
N THR A 557 -4.46 24.45 -23.82
CA THR A 557 -5.42 23.43 -24.28
C THR A 557 -6.19 22.87 -23.11
N CYS A 558 -7.49 22.67 -23.27
CA CYS A 558 -8.36 22.04 -22.29
C CYS A 558 -8.98 20.76 -22.87
N VAL A 559 -9.00 19.70 -22.07
CA VAL A 559 -9.81 18.50 -22.26
C VAL A 559 -10.90 18.54 -21.20
N TRP A 560 -12.12 18.86 -21.61
CA TRP A 560 -13.29 18.85 -20.75
C TRP A 560 -14.09 17.57 -21.00
N ASN A 561 -13.95 16.59 -20.11
CA ASN A 561 -14.61 15.29 -20.20
C ASN A 561 -15.87 15.25 -19.33
N ALA A 562 -16.91 15.98 -19.74
CA ALA A 562 -18.14 16.17 -18.97
C ALA A 562 -18.90 14.87 -18.67
N CYS A 563 -18.81 13.88 -19.57
CA CYS A 563 -19.46 12.58 -19.38
C CYS A 563 -18.65 11.57 -18.55
N GLY A 564 -17.34 11.80 -18.36
CA GLY A 564 -16.45 10.86 -17.67
C GLY A 564 -16.19 9.55 -18.43
N GLU A 565 -16.51 9.48 -19.72
CA GLU A 565 -16.26 8.30 -20.57
C GLU A 565 -14.82 8.31 -21.11
N LEU A 566 -14.36 7.14 -21.60
CA LEU A 566 -12.95 6.90 -21.95
C LEU A 566 -12.35 7.84 -23.00
N SER A 567 -13.14 8.39 -23.95
CA SER A 567 -12.59 9.23 -25.02
C SER A 567 -11.76 10.41 -24.49
N GLY A 568 -12.24 11.09 -23.44
CA GLY A 568 -11.54 12.23 -22.87
C GLY A 568 -10.22 11.85 -22.21
N GLU A 569 -10.21 10.74 -21.46
CA GLU A 569 -8.98 10.19 -20.85
C GLU A 569 -7.96 9.79 -21.92
N VAL A 570 -8.42 9.08 -22.96
CA VAL A 570 -7.56 8.66 -24.08
C VAL A 570 -6.96 9.88 -24.80
N PHE A 571 -7.75 10.93 -25.05
CA PHE A 571 -7.22 12.16 -25.65
C PHE A 571 -6.20 12.86 -24.75
N PHE A 572 -6.48 12.94 -23.44
CA PHE A 572 -5.56 13.54 -22.47
C PHE A 572 -4.22 12.79 -22.42
N GLU A 573 -4.26 11.46 -22.31
CA GLU A 573 -3.05 10.64 -22.35
C GLU A 573 -2.27 10.80 -23.66
N MET A 574 -2.96 10.80 -24.81
CA MET A 574 -2.32 10.99 -26.11
C MET A 574 -1.70 12.38 -26.26
N MET A 575 -2.33 13.42 -25.69
CA MET A 575 -1.75 14.77 -25.64
C MET A 575 -0.51 14.83 -24.76
N GLN A 576 -0.55 14.23 -23.57
CA GLN A 576 0.61 14.15 -22.66
C GLN A 576 1.78 13.42 -23.33
N ARG A 577 1.52 12.26 -23.95
CA ARG A 577 2.53 11.49 -24.70
C ARG A 577 3.09 12.25 -25.90
N GLY A 578 2.29 13.14 -26.50
CA GLY A 578 2.70 14.01 -27.61
C GLY A 578 3.36 15.31 -27.19
N GLY A 579 3.59 15.54 -25.89
CA GLY A 579 4.18 16.78 -25.38
C GLY A 579 3.25 18.00 -25.49
N ILE A 580 1.95 17.78 -25.71
CA ILE A 580 0.94 18.84 -25.76
C ILE A 580 0.44 19.11 -24.35
N GLN A 581 0.78 20.28 -23.83
CA GLN A 581 0.28 20.76 -22.55
C GLN A 581 -1.23 20.94 -22.59
N CYS A 582 -1.94 20.22 -21.73
CA CYS A 582 -3.40 20.25 -21.63
C CYS A 582 -3.88 20.23 -20.18
N PHE A 583 -4.95 20.97 -19.91
CA PHE A 583 -5.69 20.96 -18.65
C PHE A 583 -6.84 19.96 -18.78
N TYR A 584 -6.97 19.00 -17.86
CA TYR A 584 -8.06 18.02 -17.85
C TYR A 584 -9.06 18.35 -16.75
N THR A 585 -10.35 18.29 -17.06
CA THR A 585 -11.41 18.50 -16.07
C THR A 585 -12.65 17.70 -16.41
N LEU A 586 -13.36 17.24 -15.38
CA LEU A 586 -14.71 16.68 -15.49
C LEU A 586 -15.78 17.77 -15.35
N GLU A 587 -15.46 18.87 -14.65
CA GLU A 587 -16.33 20.02 -14.45
C GLU A 587 -16.08 21.10 -15.51
N GLU A 588 -17.09 21.94 -15.76
CA GLU A 588 -16.98 23.08 -16.67
C GLU A 588 -15.84 24.03 -16.27
N PRO A 589 -14.97 24.46 -17.20
CA PRO A 589 -13.92 25.41 -16.88
C PRO A 589 -14.43 26.80 -16.45
N ASP A 590 -13.88 27.35 -15.37
CA ASP A 590 -14.25 28.69 -14.84
C ASP A 590 -13.97 29.85 -15.82
N ASP A 591 -13.02 29.69 -16.75
CA ASP A 591 -12.68 30.68 -17.79
C ASP A 591 -12.25 29.99 -19.08
N PHE A 592 -13.17 29.91 -20.05
CA PHE A 592 -12.93 29.30 -21.36
C PHE A 592 -11.84 30.04 -22.14
N ASN A 593 -11.77 31.38 -22.00
CA ASN A 593 -10.85 32.22 -22.80
C ASN A 593 -9.39 32.06 -22.37
N ARG A 594 -9.12 31.39 -21.24
CA ARG A 594 -7.77 30.94 -20.86
C ARG A 594 -7.18 29.98 -21.89
N PHE A 595 -8.02 29.20 -22.58
CA PHE A 595 -7.56 28.16 -23.50
C PHE A 595 -7.62 28.64 -24.96
N ARG A 596 -6.69 28.14 -25.78
CA ARG A 596 -6.70 28.32 -27.24
C ARG A 596 -7.45 27.19 -27.94
N ASN A 597 -7.31 25.97 -27.42
CA ASN A 597 -7.96 24.77 -27.95
C ASN A 597 -8.76 24.10 -26.84
N MET A 598 -9.97 23.65 -27.16
CA MET A 598 -10.82 22.93 -26.21
C MET A 598 -11.35 21.66 -26.86
N PHE A 599 -11.24 20.54 -26.14
CA PHE A 599 -11.70 19.22 -26.56
C PHE A 599 -12.77 18.78 -25.56
N ILE A 600 -14.02 18.67 -26.03
CA ILE A 600 -15.22 18.52 -25.22
C ILE A 600 -15.81 17.13 -25.48
N PHE A 601 -16.05 16.37 -24.42
CA PHE A 601 -16.57 15.00 -24.52
C PHE A 601 -17.87 14.87 -23.74
N LEU A 602 -18.98 14.81 -24.48
CA LEU A 602 -20.34 14.71 -23.94
C LEU A 602 -20.86 13.28 -23.93
N GLY A 603 -20.15 12.32 -24.53
CA GLY A 603 -20.49 10.90 -24.46
C GLY A 603 -21.66 10.49 -25.37
N VAL A 604 -22.21 9.30 -25.10
CA VAL A 604 -23.29 8.68 -25.88
C VAL A 604 -24.34 8.14 -24.92
N TRP A 605 -25.62 8.23 -25.29
CA TRP A 605 -26.71 7.71 -24.47
C TRP A 605 -26.52 6.21 -24.14
N PRO A 606 -26.79 5.77 -22.88
CA PRO A 606 -27.43 6.50 -21.79
C PRO A 606 -26.50 7.31 -20.86
N ASN A 607 -25.21 7.39 -21.20
CA ASN A 607 -24.19 8.00 -20.33
C ASN A 607 -23.80 9.42 -20.81
N ASN A 608 -24.59 10.03 -21.69
CA ASN A 608 -24.29 11.35 -22.22
C ASN A 608 -24.53 12.47 -21.18
N TYR A 609 -23.70 13.50 -21.27
CA TYR A 609 -23.87 14.76 -20.58
C TYR A 609 -24.61 15.75 -21.50
N VAL A 610 -25.76 16.25 -21.05
CA VAL A 610 -26.58 17.21 -21.80
C VAL A 610 -26.23 18.63 -21.35
N LEU A 611 -25.77 19.47 -22.29
CA LEU A 611 -25.45 20.88 -22.04
C LEU A 611 -26.71 21.68 -21.65
N ASP A 612 -26.54 22.66 -20.75
CA ASP A 612 -27.56 23.69 -20.51
C ASP A 612 -27.35 24.94 -21.39
N GLU A 613 -28.32 25.86 -21.36
CA GLU A 613 -28.33 27.10 -22.16
C GLU A 613 -27.07 27.96 -21.91
N SER A 614 -26.55 28.00 -20.69
CA SER A 614 -25.38 28.82 -20.35
C SER A 614 -24.07 28.20 -20.81
N GLN A 615 -23.96 26.87 -20.73
CA GLN A 615 -22.79 26.13 -21.20
C GLN A 615 -22.67 26.18 -22.72
N GLU A 616 -23.81 26.09 -23.40
CA GLU A 616 -23.89 26.24 -24.85
C GLU A 616 -23.49 27.66 -25.29
N GLU A 617 -24.06 28.71 -24.66
CA GLU A 617 -23.70 30.10 -24.93
C GLU A 617 -22.20 30.34 -24.71
N ALA A 618 -21.60 29.75 -23.65
CA ALA A 618 -20.17 29.85 -23.37
C ALA A 618 -19.29 29.19 -24.45
N ILE A 619 -19.68 28.01 -24.95
CA ILE A 619 -18.97 27.32 -26.05
C ILE A 619 -19.07 28.14 -27.34
N VAL A 620 -20.25 28.68 -27.67
CA VAL A 620 -20.45 29.50 -28.86
C VAL A 620 -19.66 30.80 -28.77
N ASP A 621 -19.74 31.53 -27.67
CA ASP A 621 -18.97 32.77 -27.45
C ASP A 621 -17.46 32.52 -27.53
N TYR A 622 -16.98 31.39 -27.03
CA TYR A 622 -15.58 30.97 -27.13
C TYR A 622 -15.15 30.75 -28.58
N ILE A 623 -15.96 30.04 -29.38
CA ILE A 623 -15.68 29.82 -30.81
C ILE A 623 -15.73 31.14 -31.60
N ASP A 624 -16.73 31.99 -31.32
CA ASP A 624 -16.89 33.31 -31.93
C ASP A 624 -15.76 34.28 -31.55
N GLY A 625 -15.17 34.10 -30.36
CA GLY A 625 -13.92 34.75 -29.92
C GLY A 625 -12.69 34.38 -30.75
N GLY A 626 -12.82 33.38 -31.65
CA GLY A 626 -11.75 32.92 -32.53
C GLY A 626 -10.90 31.81 -31.91
N HIS A 627 -11.44 31.05 -30.97
CA HIS A 627 -10.76 29.91 -30.36
C HIS A 627 -11.18 28.58 -31.03
N ASN A 628 -10.40 27.53 -30.81
CA ASN A 628 -10.59 26.23 -31.46
C ASN A 628 -11.37 25.27 -30.57
N ALA A 629 -12.30 24.49 -31.13
CA ALA A 629 -13.12 23.53 -30.39
C ALA A 629 -13.29 22.18 -31.11
N TYR A 630 -13.07 21.08 -30.41
CA TYR A 630 -13.43 19.72 -30.79
C TYR A 630 -14.56 19.23 -29.88
N LEU A 631 -15.58 18.57 -30.42
CA LEU A 631 -16.70 18.06 -29.63
C LEU A 631 -17.16 16.66 -30.08
N GLU A 632 -17.24 15.72 -29.14
CA GLU A 632 -17.92 14.43 -29.29
C GLU A 632 -19.25 14.46 -28.52
N GLY A 633 -20.37 14.30 -29.21
CA GLY A 633 -21.68 14.28 -28.56
C GLY A 633 -22.74 13.68 -29.46
N ALA A 634 -23.05 12.39 -29.27
CA ALA A 634 -23.92 11.63 -30.18
C ALA A 634 -25.28 12.28 -30.43
N ASP A 635 -26.04 12.55 -29.37
CA ASP A 635 -27.37 13.19 -29.39
C ASP A 635 -27.31 14.73 -29.41
N CYS A 636 -26.10 15.29 -29.31
CA CYS A 636 -25.88 16.72 -29.09
C CYS A 636 -26.31 17.59 -30.28
N TRP A 637 -26.37 17.01 -31.49
CA TRP A 637 -26.50 17.77 -32.73
C TRP A 637 -27.96 17.89 -33.21
N VAL A 638 -28.85 16.98 -32.81
CA VAL A 638 -30.26 16.96 -33.23
C VAL A 638 -31.22 16.83 -32.06
N TYR A 639 -30.97 15.90 -31.13
CA TYR A 639 -31.94 15.56 -30.09
C TYR A 639 -31.88 16.49 -28.87
N ASP A 640 -30.67 16.73 -28.35
CA ASP A 640 -30.48 17.47 -27.10
C ASP A 640 -30.95 18.94 -27.22
N PRO A 641 -31.44 19.54 -26.11
CA PRO A 641 -31.82 20.94 -26.11
C PRO A 641 -30.60 21.84 -26.41
N TYR A 642 -30.84 23.02 -27.00
CA TYR A 642 -29.81 24.03 -27.31
C TYR A 642 -28.83 23.66 -28.44
N ASN A 643 -29.17 22.70 -29.31
CA ASN A 643 -28.29 22.31 -30.42
C ASN A 643 -28.15 23.32 -31.59
N VAL A 644 -29.03 24.32 -31.70
CA VAL A 644 -29.13 25.14 -32.93
C VAL A 644 -27.94 26.09 -33.09
N GLU A 645 -27.67 26.94 -32.09
CA GLU A 645 -26.54 27.87 -32.13
C GLU A 645 -25.19 27.11 -32.10
N LEU A 646 -25.11 26.02 -31.33
CA LEU A 646 -23.97 25.10 -31.32
C LEU A 646 -23.70 24.48 -32.70
N CYS A 647 -24.73 23.99 -33.40
CA CYS A 647 -24.60 23.48 -34.77
C CYS A 647 -24.06 24.56 -35.72
N ASP A 648 -24.59 25.78 -35.64
CA ASP A 648 -24.12 26.90 -36.45
C ASP A 648 -22.63 27.21 -36.18
N ALA A 649 -22.19 27.20 -34.92
CA ALA A 649 -20.80 27.43 -34.52
C ALA A 649 -19.84 26.34 -35.04
N PHE A 650 -20.29 25.07 -35.05
CA PHE A 650 -19.51 23.95 -35.61
C PHE A 650 -19.65 23.79 -37.13
N GLY A 651 -20.52 24.55 -37.79
CA GLY A 651 -20.81 24.40 -39.21
C GLY A 651 -21.52 23.09 -39.55
N ILE A 652 -22.35 22.60 -38.64
CA ILE A 652 -23.11 21.35 -38.72
C ILE A 652 -24.57 21.66 -39.04
N ILE A 653 -25.19 20.82 -39.86
CA ILE A 653 -26.64 20.78 -40.05
C ILE A 653 -27.12 19.42 -39.54
N GLY A 654 -27.89 19.43 -38.46
CA GLY A 654 -28.57 18.25 -37.93
C GLY A 654 -29.69 17.78 -38.86
N LEU A 655 -29.73 16.49 -39.20
CA LEU A 655 -30.73 15.91 -40.11
C LEU A 655 -31.81 15.12 -39.38
N GLU A 656 -31.40 14.09 -38.65
CA GLU A 656 -32.29 13.15 -37.97
C GLU A 656 -31.59 12.58 -36.74
N ASP A 657 -32.38 12.42 -35.67
CA ASP A 657 -32.05 11.63 -34.49
C ASP A 657 -32.03 10.15 -34.90
N GLY A 658 -30.83 9.62 -35.07
CA GLY A 658 -30.61 8.28 -35.60
C GLY A 658 -30.88 7.18 -34.57
N PHE A 659 -30.39 5.98 -34.84
CA PHE A 659 -30.54 4.84 -33.92
C PHE A 659 -29.19 4.22 -33.57
N GLU A 660 -28.39 3.90 -34.57
CA GLU A 660 -27.06 3.30 -34.41
C GLU A 660 -26.16 3.75 -35.57
N LEU A 661 -24.88 3.94 -35.28
CA LEU A 661 -23.79 4.05 -36.23
C LEU A 661 -23.60 2.71 -36.95
N GLN A 662 -23.34 2.78 -38.25
CA GLN A 662 -23.16 1.61 -39.12
C GLN A 662 -21.72 1.45 -39.57
N ASP A 663 -21.25 0.21 -39.56
CA ASP A 663 -19.90 -0.15 -39.97
C ASP A 663 -19.78 -0.52 -41.47
N PRO A 664 -18.65 -0.20 -42.11
CA PRO A 664 -17.53 0.57 -41.56
C PRO A 664 -17.78 2.08 -41.64
N LEU A 665 -17.32 2.82 -40.65
CA LEU A 665 -17.21 4.28 -40.72
C LEU A 665 -16.08 4.67 -41.67
N LEU A 666 -16.37 5.49 -42.67
CA LEU A 666 -15.43 5.85 -43.74
C LEU A 666 -15.03 7.32 -43.64
N GLY A 667 -13.73 7.58 -43.70
CA GLY A 667 -13.19 8.92 -43.88
C GLY A 667 -13.44 9.47 -45.29
N VAL A 668 -13.43 10.79 -45.44
CA VAL A 668 -13.85 11.48 -46.67
C VAL A 668 -12.64 11.94 -47.48
N ASP A 669 -12.64 11.61 -48.78
CA ASP A 669 -11.60 12.03 -49.73
C ASP A 669 -11.41 13.56 -49.72
N GLY A 670 -10.16 14.01 -49.65
CA GLY A 670 -9.80 15.44 -49.63
C GLY A 670 -9.79 16.09 -48.24
N THR A 671 -10.13 15.34 -47.18
CA THR A 671 -10.11 15.82 -45.79
C THR A 671 -8.98 15.16 -44.98
N PHE A 672 -8.77 15.56 -43.73
CA PHE A 672 -7.73 14.97 -42.87
C PHE A 672 -8.03 13.51 -42.45
N THR A 673 -9.22 12.98 -42.77
CA THR A 673 -9.59 11.57 -42.56
C THR A 673 -9.50 10.73 -43.84
N GLU A 674 -8.99 11.29 -44.95
CA GLU A 674 -8.93 10.60 -46.25
C GLU A 674 -8.29 9.21 -46.14
N GLY A 675 -8.98 8.20 -46.69
CA GLY A 675 -8.54 6.81 -46.71
C GLY A 675 -8.71 6.05 -45.40
N MET A 676 -9.10 6.70 -44.30
CA MET A 676 -9.38 6.01 -43.04
C MET A 676 -10.70 5.23 -43.12
N SER A 677 -10.75 4.09 -42.44
CA SER A 677 -11.93 3.25 -42.28
C SER A 677 -11.86 2.50 -40.94
N PHE A 678 -12.94 2.59 -40.18
CA PHE A 678 -13.05 2.04 -38.84
C PHE A 678 -14.31 1.18 -38.70
N ASP A 679 -14.21 0.11 -37.94
CA ASP A 679 -15.37 -0.55 -37.33
C ASP A 679 -15.61 0.08 -35.95
N TYR A 680 -16.82 -0.02 -35.40
CA TYR A 680 -17.19 0.67 -34.16
C TYR A 680 -17.73 -0.28 -33.08
N THR A 681 -17.05 -0.31 -31.94
CA THR A 681 -17.39 -1.18 -30.79
C THR A 681 -17.78 -0.40 -29.53
N GLY A 682 -17.81 0.93 -29.61
CA GLY A 682 -18.25 1.80 -28.52
C GLY A 682 -19.77 1.77 -28.26
N LEU A 683 -20.22 2.56 -27.29
CA LEU A 683 -21.65 2.78 -27.07
C LEU A 683 -22.30 3.34 -28.34
N ASN A 684 -23.39 2.71 -28.76
CA ASN A 684 -23.98 2.91 -30.09
C ASN A 684 -25.50 3.00 -30.02
N ASN A 685 -26.02 4.04 -29.36
CA ASN A 685 -27.46 4.30 -29.27
C ASN A 685 -27.72 5.77 -29.56
N TYR A 686 -28.74 6.03 -30.38
CA TYR A 686 -29.20 7.39 -30.75
C TYR A 686 -28.04 8.24 -31.27
N ILE A 687 -27.45 7.76 -32.37
CA ILE A 687 -26.35 8.45 -33.04
C ILE A 687 -26.94 9.40 -34.08
N ASP A 688 -26.77 10.71 -33.89
CA ASP A 688 -27.27 11.72 -34.82
C ASP A 688 -26.67 11.58 -36.22
N GLN A 689 -27.48 11.94 -37.21
CA GLN A 689 -27.05 12.04 -38.60
C GLN A 689 -26.90 13.51 -38.97
N ILE A 690 -25.75 13.87 -39.54
CA ILE A 690 -25.39 15.26 -39.80
C ILE A 690 -24.90 15.49 -41.24
N GLU A 691 -25.01 16.72 -41.73
CA GLU A 691 -24.38 17.19 -42.97
C GLU A 691 -23.58 18.48 -42.73
N PRO A 692 -22.55 18.77 -43.56
CA PRO A 692 -21.78 20.00 -43.41
C PRO A 692 -22.55 21.22 -43.92
N ALA A 693 -22.51 22.32 -43.17
CA ALA A 693 -22.98 23.62 -43.61
C ALA A 693 -22.08 24.22 -44.70
N ALA A 694 -22.52 25.32 -45.30
CA ALA A 694 -21.76 25.98 -46.37
C ALA A 694 -20.41 26.52 -45.85
N GLY A 695 -19.31 25.92 -46.30
CA GLY A 695 -17.94 26.27 -45.88
C GLY A 695 -17.30 25.25 -44.95
N ALA A 696 -18.09 24.30 -44.43
CA ALA A 696 -17.62 23.15 -43.67
C ALA A 696 -17.46 21.91 -44.58
N GLU A 697 -16.77 20.90 -44.07
CA GLU A 697 -16.45 19.65 -44.78
C GLU A 697 -16.94 18.45 -43.96
N LEU A 698 -17.56 17.48 -44.62
CA LEU A 698 -17.88 16.19 -44.01
C LEU A 698 -16.59 15.39 -43.87
N ILE A 699 -16.31 14.83 -42.70
CA ILE A 699 -15.07 14.08 -42.40
C ILE A 699 -15.31 12.61 -42.09
N PHE A 700 -16.54 12.19 -41.78
CA PHE A 700 -16.88 10.77 -41.64
C PHE A 700 -18.28 10.46 -42.16
N HIS A 701 -18.44 9.32 -42.84
CA HIS A 701 -19.74 8.86 -43.34
C HIS A 701 -19.87 7.33 -43.41
N HIS A 702 -21.11 6.86 -43.54
CA HIS A 702 -21.43 5.50 -44.02
C HIS A 702 -22.67 5.54 -44.93
N ASN A 703 -22.59 4.94 -46.13
CA ASN A 703 -23.69 4.91 -47.11
C ASN A 703 -24.42 6.26 -47.31
N ASP A 704 -23.66 7.33 -47.53
CA ASP A 704 -24.12 8.71 -47.71
C ASP A 704 -24.70 9.39 -46.44
N ILE A 705 -24.63 8.75 -45.27
CA ILE A 705 -25.01 9.33 -43.97
C ILE A 705 -23.75 9.88 -43.28
N GLY A 706 -23.77 11.15 -42.87
CA GLY A 706 -22.64 11.80 -42.21
C GLY A 706 -22.64 11.67 -40.69
N TYR A 707 -21.45 11.53 -40.10
CA TYR A 707 -21.24 11.35 -38.65
C TYR A 707 -20.12 12.22 -38.08
N GLY A 708 -19.50 13.06 -38.91
CA GLY A 708 -18.48 14.01 -38.46
C GLY A 708 -18.32 15.15 -39.45
N VAL A 709 -18.15 16.36 -38.94
CA VAL A 709 -17.94 17.58 -39.74
C VAL A 709 -16.79 18.38 -39.16
N ALA A 710 -15.96 18.94 -40.03
CA ALA A 710 -14.94 19.93 -39.67
C ALA A 710 -15.24 21.27 -40.35
N ASN A 711 -15.07 22.37 -39.64
CA ASN A 711 -15.34 23.71 -40.14
C ASN A 711 -14.14 24.64 -39.91
N GLN A 712 -13.72 25.32 -40.96
CA GLN A 712 -12.59 26.25 -40.92
C GLN A 712 -13.02 27.66 -41.31
N ASN A 713 -12.95 28.56 -40.35
CA ASN A 713 -13.09 30.00 -40.55
C ASN A 713 -11.72 30.70 -40.44
N PRO A 714 -11.59 31.99 -40.84
CA PRO A 714 -10.31 32.70 -40.78
C PRO A 714 -9.70 32.85 -39.37
N SER A 715 -10.52 32.74 -38.32
CA SER A 715 -10.16 32.98 -36.91
C SER A 715 -10.14 31.72 -36.05
N CYS A 716 -10.91 30.68 -36.40
CA CYS A 716 -11.07 29.45 -35.61
C CYS A 716 -11.20 28.21 -36.50
N ARG A 717 -10.97 27.06 -35.88
CA ARG A 717 -11.24 25.73 -36.43
C ARG A 717 -12.13 24.96 -35.47
N THR A 718 -13.06 24.18 -36.00
CA THR A 718 -13.90 23.29 -35.19
C THR A 718 -14.05 21.92 -35.85
N ALA A 719 -14.28 20.89 -35.03
CA ALA A 719 -14.62 19.55 -35.50
C ALA A 719 -15.61 18.88 -34.53
N GLY A 720 -16.75 18.43 -35.05
CA GLY A 720 -17.82 17.78 -34.30
C GLY A 720 -18.04 16.35 -34.78
N LEU A 721 -18.14 15.40 -33.84
CA LEU A 721 -18.41 13.99 -34.12
C LEU A 721 -19.67 13.51 -33.40
N CYS A 722 -20.38 12.56 -34.03
CA CYS A 722 -21.58 11.93 -33.49
C CYS A 722 -21.29 10.64 -32.69
N PHE A 723 -20.03 10.28 -32.47
CA PHE A 723 -19.64 9.00 -31.85
C PHE A 723 -18.42 9.17 -30.95
N SER A 724 -18.16 8.18 -30.09
CA SER A 724 -17.01 8.20 -29.19
C SER A 724 -15.73 7.74 -29.91
N PHE A 725 -14.69 8.57 -29.90
CA PHE A 725 -13.40 8.22 -30.48
C PHE A 725 -12.82 6.90 -29.94
N SER A 726 -12.97 6.64 -28.64
CA SER A 726 -12.46 5.41 -27.99
C SER A 726 -13.12 4.12 -28.50
N GLY A 727 -14.28 4.22 -29.17
CA GLY A 727 -15.00 3.10 -29.76
C GLY A 727 -14.53 2.70 -31.16
N LEU A 728 -13.57 3.41 -31.76
CA LEU A 728 -13.08 3.15 -33.12
C LEU A 728 -12.04 2.02 -33.17
N GLU A 729 -12.29 1.01 -34.01
CA GLU A 729 -11.36 -0.07 -34.33
C GLU A 729 -10.90 0.02 -35.78
N GLY A 730 -9.60 0.14 -36.00
CA GLY A 730 -9.02 0.28 -37.33
C GLY A 730 -9.17 -0.97 -38.19
N ASN A 731 -9.78 -0.86 -39.38
CA ASN A 731 -9.93 -1.99 -40.30
C ASN A 731 -8.95 -1.95 -41.50
N ASN A 732 -8.05 -0.96 -41.55
CA ASN A 732 -6.99 -0.85 -42.53
C ASN A 732 -5.69 -0.24 -41.94
N THR A 733 -4.61 -0.23 -42.71
CA THR A 733 -3.25 0.12 -42.23
C THR A 733 -3.06 1.56 -41.77
N ILE A 734 -3.87 2.52 -42.23
CA ILE A 734 -3.78 3.91 -41.79
C ILE A 734 -4.78 4.26 -40.70
N SER A 735 -5.75 3.38 -40.46
CA SER A 735 -6.84 3.60 -39.52
C SER A 735 -6.42 3.09 -38.16
N SER A 736 -6.00 4.02 -37.30
CA SER A 736 -5.81 3.78 -35.87
C SER A 736 -6.24 5.02 -35.11
N GLN A 737 -6.67 4.86 -33.87
CA GLN A 737 -6.99 5.97 -32.99
C GLN A 737 -5.82 6.96 -32.92
N ALA A 738 -4.59 6.48 -32.77
CA ALA A 738 -3.40 7.32 -32.75
C ALA A 738 -3.18 8.15 -34.03
N ASN A 739 -3.40 7.56 -35.22
CA ASN A 739 -3.31 8.29 -36.48
C ASN A 739 -4.43 9.32 -36.61
N LEU A 740 -5.67 8.97 -36.26
CA LEU A 740 -6.79 9.92 -36.29
C LEU A 740 -6.56 11.08 -35.32
N PHE A 741 -6.13 10.80 -34.09
CA PHE A 741 -5.73 11.81 -33.11
C PHE A 741 -4.66 12.74 -33.68
N ARG A 742 -3.61 12.20 -34.31
CA ARG A 742 -2.57 13.02 -34.96
C ARG A 742 -3.16 13.97 -35.99
N GLU A 743 -4.04 13.49 -36.88
CA GLU A 743 -4.64 14.33 -37.92
C GLU A 743 -5.56 15.40 -37.32
N ILE A 744 -6.32 15.08 -36.27
CA ILE A 744 -7.14 16.04 -35.51
C ILE A 744 -6.24 17.12 -34.89
N ILE A 745 -5.15 16.74 -34.21
CA ILE A 745 -4.20 17.69 -33.64
C ILE A 745 -3.56 18.55 -34.73
N HIS A 746 -3.12 17.96 -35.83
CA HIS A 746 -2.55 18.70 -36.97
C HIS A 746 -3.54 19.74 -37.52
N TYR A 747 -4.81 19.35 -37.65
CA TYR A 747 -5.88 20.25 -38.06
C TYR A 747 -5.95 21.48 -37.13
N PHE A 748 -5.96 21.30 -35.81
CA PHE A 748 -6.04 22.42 -34.87
C PHE A 748 -4.76 23.28 -34.81
N TYR A 749 -3.57 22.70 -34.89
CA TYR A 749 -2.30 23.39 -34.60
C TYR A 749 -1.59 24.01 -35.81
N GLN A 750 -2.00 23.73 -37.06
CA GLN A 750 -1.33 24.24 -38.29
C GLN A 750 -1.24 25.78 -38.45
N ALA A 751 -1.76 26.59 -37.53
CA ALA A 751 -1.88 28.05 -37.67
C ALA A 751 -0.81 28.90 -36.95
N GLY A 752 0.15 28.33 -36.22
CA GLY A 752 1.18 29.14 -35.57
C GLY A 752 2.37 28.39 -35.00
N GLY A 753 3.51 28.49 -35.68
CA GLY A 753 4.83 28.72 -35.08
C GLY A 753 5.52 27.64 -34.22
N ASP A 754 4.80 26.87 -33.40
CA ASP A 754 5.39 25.90 -32.47
C ASP A 754 5.08 24.47 -32.90
N PHE A 755 5.97 23.92 -33.72
CA PHE A 755 5.90 22.55 -34.23
C PHE A 755 7.17 21.74 -33.92
N ALA A 756 7.94 22.12 -32.90
CA ALA A 756 9.20 21.45 -32.58
C ALA A 756 9.01 20.05 -31.93
N GLY A 757 7.85 19.77 -31.32
CA GLY A 757 7.60 18.50 -30.59
C GLY A 757 7.06 17.33 -31.43
N LEU A 758 6.51 17.56 -32.62
CA LEU A 758 5.91 16.48 -33.43
C LEU A 758 6.94 15.63 -34.20
N ASP A 759 8.17 16.11 -34.37
CA ASP A 759 9.28 15.27 -34.87
C ASP A 759 9.68 14.19 -33.84
N GLU A 760 9.37 14.38 -32.54
CA GLU A 760 9.48 13.33 -31.52
C GLU A 760 8.25 12.42 -31.43
N PHE A 761 7.06 12.91 -31.79
CA PHE A 761 5.85 12.07 -31.92
C PHE A 761 6.00 10.99 -33.00
N GLN A 762 6.73 11.26 -34.09
CA GLN A 762 7.12 10.23 -35.06
C GLN A 762 7.99 9.13 -34.43
N LYS A 763 8.77 9.44 -33.39
CA LYS A 763 9.60 8.47 -32.66
C LYS A 763 8.82 7.72 -31.58
N SER A 764 7.78 8.33 -30.99
CA SER A 764 7.05 7.75 -29.86
C SER A 764 5.73 7.05 -30.22
N VAL A 765 5.10 7.37 -31.36
CA VAL A 765 3.74 6.84 -31.69
C VAL A 765 3.66 6.17 -33.07
N GLY A 766 4.68 6.29 -33.92
CA GLY A 766 4.77 5.59 -35.21
C GLY A 766 5.63 4.34 -35.15
N VAL A 767 5.06 3.17 -34.85
CA VAL A 767 5.79 1.90 -34.92
C VAL A 767 6.16 1.61 -36.39
N SER A 768 7.46 1.51 -36.67
CA SER A 768 7.98 0.70 -37.77
C SER A 768 9.16 -0.11 -37.21
N ASP A 769 9.25 -1.40 -37.53
CA ASP A 769 10.25 -2.30 -36.97
C ASP A 769 11.69 -1.80 -37.10
N MET A 770 12.48 -2.11 -36.07
CA MET A 770 13.94 -1.99 -36.08
C MET A 770 14.54 -3.23 -36.79
N ARG A 771 15.10 -3.06 -38.01
CA ARG A 771 15.94 -4.12 -38.62
C ARG A 771 17.37 -4.03 -38.13
N ILE A 772 17.88 -5.13 -37.56
CA ILE A 772 19.30 -5.36 -37.28
C ILE A 772 19.91 -6.02 -38.52
N GLU A 773 20.68 -5.27 -39.32
CA GLU A 773 21.54 -5.84 -40.37
C GLU A 773 22.98 -5.95 -39.86
N ILE A 774 23.55 -7.16 -39.90
CA ILE A 774 24.96 -7.40 -39.62
C ILE A 774 25.75 -7.25 -40.92
N ALA A 775 26.51 -6.16 -41.02
CA ALA A 775 27.44 -5.94 -42.13
C ALA A 775 28.89 -6.06 -41.62
N GLY A 776 29.35 -7.28 -41.41
CA GLY A 776 30.67 -7.52 -40.80
C GLY A 776 30.62 -7.42 -39.28
N SER A 777 31.46 -6.58 -38.66
CA SER A 777 31.54 -6.41 -37.20
C SER A 777 30.65 -5.30 -36.64
N ASP A 778 29.91 -4.59 -37.49
CA ASP A 778 29.08 -3.44 -37.09
C ASP A 778 27.58 -3.79 -37.25
N VAL A 779 26.79 -3.44 -36.24
CA VAL A 779 25.32 -3.53 -36.25
C VAL A 779 24.76 -2.18 -36.69
N MET A 780 23.97 -2.18 -37.78
CA MET A 780 23.31 -0.98 -38.30
C MET A 780 21.79 -1.13 -38.21
N LEU A 781 21.12 -0.07 -37.76
CA LEU A 781 19.66 0.02 -37.64
C LEU A 781 19.07 0.81 -38.82
N ASN A 782 18.19 0.19 -39.61
CA ASN A 782 17.51 0.83 -40.75
C ASN A 782 15.99 0.61 -40.69
N TRP A 783 15.21 1.62 -41.11
CA TRP A 783 13.74 1.67 -41.02
C TRP A 783 13.08 1.60 -42.41
N SER A 784 12.01 0.82 -42.59
CA SER A 784 11.19 0.78 -43.83
C SER A 784 9.75 0.29 -43.59
N PRO A 785 8.73 0.71 -44.38
CA PRO A 785 7.33 0.32 -44.14
C PRO A 785 6.83 -0.85 -45.02
N LEU A 786 6.18 -1.86 -44.42
CA LEU A 786 4.85 -2.44 -44.77
C LEU A 786 4.60 -3.90 -44.31
N ASP A 787 3.30 -4.14 -44.04
CA ASP A 787 2.43 -5.33 -44.15
C ASP A 787 2.15 -6.24 -42.93
N GLU A 788 0.84 -6.57 -42.88
CA GLU A 788 -0.03 -7.13 -41.85
C GLU A 788 0.48 -8.35 -41.03
N ALA A 789 0.08 -8.32 -39.74
CA ALA A 789 0.01 -9.41 -38.75
C ALA A 789 1.18 -9.59 -37.75
N ASN A 790 0.89 -9.18 -36.50
CA ASN A 790 1.28 -9.75 -35.18
C ASN A 790 2.61 -9.34 -34.47
N TYR A 791 2.42 -9.03 -33.17
CA TYR A 791 3.33 -8.90 -32.00
C TYR A 791 4.37 -7.75 -31.95
N TYR A 792 4.48 -7.09 -30.77
CA TYR A 792 5.37 -5.95 -30.49
C TYR A 792 6.44 -6.30 -29.44
N VAL A 793 7.66 -5.77 -29.60
CA VAL A 793 8.74 -5.80 -28.60
C VAL A 793 9.34 -4.39 -28.47
N VAL A 794 9.45 -3.87 -27.25
CA VAL A 794 10.07 -2.57 -26.96
C VAL A 794 11.38 -2.81 -26.20
N CYS A 795 12.51 -2.35 -26.74
CA CYS A 795 13.82 -2.45 -26.10
C CYS A 795 14.16 -1.12 -25.41
N ARG A 796 14.53 -1.15 -24.12
CA ARG A 796 14.75 0.07 -23.31
C ARG A 796 16.20 0.59 -23.35
N SER A 797 17.21 -0.24 -23.65
CA SER A 797 18.57 0.20 -23.99
C SER A 797 19.43 -0.93 -24.56
N ILE A 798 20.48 -0.59 -25.33
CA ILE A 798 21.63 -1.47 -25.59
C ILE A 798 22.87 -0.67 -25.18
N GLU A 799 23.42 -0.96 -24.01
CA GLU A 799 24.76 -0.47 -23.66
C GLU A 799 25.83 -1.51 -24.03
N PRO A 800 26.98 -1.10 -24.56
CA PRO A 800 28.03 -2.04 -24.93
C PRO A 800 28.96 -2.26 -23.74
N TYR A 801 28.68 -3.20 -22.82
CA TYR A 801 29.71 -3.67 -21.89
C TYR A 801 29.65 -5.16 -21.54
N PHE A 802 30.86 -5.70 -21.48
CA PHE A 802 31.23 -7.09 -21.35
C PHE A 802 31.33 -7.51 -19.88
N SER A 803 30.29 -8.15 -19.33
CA SER A 803 30.38 -9.15 -18.24
C SER A 803 28.99 -9.74 -17.95
N GLU A 804 28.96 -10.98 -17.45
CA GLU A 804 27.83 -11.92 -17.38
C GLU A 804 26.59 -11.47 -16.54
N GLU A 805 25.81 -10.49 -17.00
CA GLU A 805 24.45 -10.21 -16.48
C GLU A 805 23.45 -10.04 -17.65
N SER A 806 22.24 -10.62 -17.51
CA SER A 806 21.18 -10.64 -18.52
C SER A 806 20.54 -9.26 -18.71
N THR A 807 19.96 -9.01 -19.88
CA THR A 807 19.20 -7.78 -20.17
C THR A 807 17.71 -8.12 -20.26
N ASP A 808 16.92 -7.58 -19.34
CA ASP A 808 15.47 -7.79 -19.32
C ASP A 808 14.77 -7.04 -20.47
N ILE A 809 13.94 -7.75 -21.24
CA ILE A 809 13.04 -7.15 -22.23
C ILE A 809 11.58 -7.40 -21.80
N ILE A 810 10.80 -6.33 -21.72
CA ILE A 810 9.35 -6.41 -21.47
C ILE A 810 8.64 -6.74 -22.78
N GLY A 811 8.07 -7.95 -22.87
CA GLY A 811 7.22 -8.38 -23.98
C GLY A 811 5.74 -8.33 -23.60
N PHE A 812 4.89 -7.80 -24.49
CA PHE A 812 3.43 -7.85 -24.33
C PHE A 812 2.85 -9.07 -25.06
N GLY A 813 2.14 -9.93 -24.32
CA GLY A 813 1.29 -11.00 -24.86
C GLY A 813 -0.15 -10.50 -25.15
N PRO A 814 -0.99 -11.30 -25.82
CA PRO A 814 -2.38 -10.91 -26.07
C PRO A 814 -3.17 -10.98 -24.74
N ALA A 815 -3.85 -9.88 -24.40
CA ALA A 815 -4.80 -9.73 -23.29
C ALA A 815 -4.47 -10.53 -22.00
N GLY A 816 -3.60 -9.97 -21.15
CA GLY A 816 -3.61 -10.26 -19.71
C GLY A 816 -2.60 -11.25 -19.15
N GLU A 817 -1.59 -11.71 -19.88
CA GLU A 817 -0.47 -12.49 -19.31
C GLU A 817 0.88 -11.78 -19.56
N CYS A 818 1.61 -11.46 -18.48
CA CYS A 818 3.00 -10.99 -18.54
C CYS A 818 3.96 -12.20 -18.49
N GLY A 819 5.00 -12.21 -19.31
CA GLY A 819 6.09 -13.19 -19.23
C GLY A 819 7.41 -12.59 -19.70
N PHE A 820 8.48 -12.87 -18.97
CA PHE A 820 9.83 -12.39 -19.26
C PHE A 820 10.51 -13.27 -20.32
N ILE A 821 11.21 -12.63 -21.27
CA ILE A 821 12.15 -13.29 -22.18
C ILE A 821 13.51 -12.63 -21.98
N ASP A 822 14.48 -13.44 -21.59
CA ASP A 822 15.87 -13.02 -21.53
C ASP A 822 16.61 -13.45 -22.80
N ILE A 823 17.60 -12.65 -23.19
CA ILE A 823 18.46 -12.89 -24.35
C ILE A 823 19.91 -12.94 -23.91
N GLY A 824 20.62 -13.99 -24.30
CA GLY A 824 22.08 -14.13 -24.09
C GLY A 824 22.82 -14.28 -25.43
N ALA A 825 24.05 -13.79 -25.50
CA ALA A 825 24.93 -13.94 -26.66
C ALA A 825 26.25 -14.63 -26.29
N LEU A 826 26.70 -15.58 -27.12
CA LEU A 826 28.02 -16.21 -26.98
C LEU A 826 29.13 -15.38 -27.65
N GLU A 827 30.38 -15.66 -27.26
CA GLU A 827 31.60 -15.05 -27.84
C GLU A 827 31.72 -15.21 -29.37
N ASP A 828 31.02 -16.16 -29.98
CA ASP A 828 31.02 -16.40 -31.42
C ASP A 828 29.89 -15.68 -32.18
N GLY A 829 29.07 -14.88 -31.49
CA GLY A 829 27.96 -14.12 -32.06
C GLY A 829 26.64 -14.89 -32.16
N THR A 830 26.58 -16.11 -31.62
CA THR A 830 25.33 -16.87 -31.53
C THR A 830 24.44 -16.30 -30.42
N MET A 831 23.18 -15.98 -30.73
CA MET A 831 22.19 -15.55 -29.73
C MET A 831 21.27 -16.70 -29.33
N PHE A 832 20.84 -16.71 -28.06
CA PHE A 832 19.82 -17.61 -27.54
C PHE A 832 18.72 -16.82 -26.84
N PHE A 833 17.50 -17.35 -26.89
CA PHE A 833 16.32 -16.83 -26.21
C PHE A 833 15.90 -17.85 -25.14
N TYR A 834 15.48 -17.41 -23.97
CA TYR A 834 14.85 -18.30 -22.99
C TYR A 834 13.57 -17.70 -22.40
N ARG A 835 12.57 -18.58 -22.22
CA ARG A 835 11.31 -18.30 -21.54
C ARG A 835 11.38 -18.95 -20.16
N VAL A 836 11.09 -18.21 -19.10
CA VAL A 836 10.93 -18.78 -17.76
C VAL A 836 9.60 -19.54 -17.74
N LEU A 837 9.59 -20.80 -18.18
CA LEU A 837 8.66 -21.90 -17.87
C LEU A 837 9.12 -23.11 -18.70
N GLY A 838 9.65 -24.14 -18.03
CA GLY A 838 10.59 -25.12 -18.58
C GLY A 838 10.11 -25.99 -19.76
N GLU A 839 10.84 -25.92 -20.88
CA GLU A 839 11.42 -27.03 -21.64
C GLU A 839 12.45 -26.47 -22.66
N TRP A 840 13.51 -27.22 -22.98
CA TRP A 840 14.69 -26.74 -23.70
C TRP A 840 14.60 -26.99 -25.22
N GLU A 841 14.80 -25.97 -26.05
CA GLU A 841 15.23 -26.14 -27.45
C GLU A 841 16.40 -25.21 -27.80
N SER A 842 17.50 -25.78 -28.28
CA SER A 842 18.63 -25.05 -28.84
C SER A 842 18.45 -24.86 -30.34
N ILE A 843 18.58 -23.62 -30.85
CA ILE A 843 18.52 -23.33 -32.29
C ILE A 843 19.89 -22.79 -32.74
N GLU A 844 20.57 -23.51 -33.64
CA GLU A 844 21.74 -23.00 -34.35
C GLU A 844 21.29 -22.10 -35.51
N LEU A 845 21.57 -20.79 -35.43
CA LEU A 845 21.43 -19.88 -36.56
C LEU A 845 22.65 -20.06 -37.48
N SER A 846 22.55 -20.92 -38.49
CA SER A 846 23.61 -21.04 -39.50
C SER A 846 23.57 -19.85 -40.46
N GLU A 847 24.74 -19.27 -40.76
CA GLU A 847 24.99 -18.20 -41.73
C GLU A 847 24.17 -18.37 -43.04
N SER A 848 23.01 -17.75 -43.09
CA SER A 848 22.13 -17.76 -44.27
C SER A 848 21.41 -16.42 -44.30
N ASN A 849 21.78 -15.57 -45.26
CA ASN A 849 21.15 -14.28 -45.57
C ASN A 849 19.72 -14.44 -46.15
N GLN A 850 18.84 -15.15 -45.46
CA GLN A 850 17.43 -15.25 -45.79
C GLN A 850 16.57 -14.97 -44.55
N PRO A 851 15.47 -14.21 -44.68
CA PRO A 851 14.58 -13.91 -43.55
C PRO A 851 13.90 -15.20 -43.05
N HIS A 852 14.03 -15.47 -41.75
CA HIS A 852 13.29 -16.53 -41.08
C HIS A 852 11.92 -15.99 -40.65
N HIS A 853 10.84 -16.61 -41.13
CA HIS A 853 9.47 -16.36 -40.63
C HIS A 853 9.16 -17.37 -39.53
N PHE A 854 8.78 -16.90 -38.35
CA PHE A 854 8.27 -17.73 -37.26
C PHE A 854 6.74 -17.85 -37.42
N GLN A 855 6.23 -19.08 -37.49
CA GLN A 855 4.80 -19.35 -37.49
C GLN A 855 4.51 -20.24 -36.28
N ILE A 856 3.89 -19.68 -35.23
CA ILE A 856 3.41 -20.48 -34.10
C ILE A 856 2.14 -21.20 -34.59
N ASP A 857 2.25 -22.51 -34.84
CA ASP A 857 1.16 -23.35 -35.34
C ASP A 857 0.11 -23.61 -34.24
N GLU A 858 -1.17 -23.41 -34.56
CA GLU A 858 -2.36 -23.64 -33.70
C GLU A 858 -2.56 -25.12 -33.29
N ALA A 859 -1.69 -26.03 -33.72
CA ALA A 859 -1.86 -27.48 -33.54
C ALA A 859 -1.52 -28.06 -32.15
N HIS A 860 -1.07 -27.28 -31.17
CA HIS A 860 -0.58 -27.83 -29.88
C HIS A 860 -1.54 -27.77 -28.68
N ARG A 861 -2.82 -27.40 -28.87
CA ARG A 861 -3.84 -27.39 -27.79
C ARG A 861 -4.30 -28.76 -27.27
N SER A 862 -3.61 -29.86 -27.56
CA SER A 862 -3.99 -31.17 -27.02
C SER A 862 -2.82 -32.11 -26.76
N ARG A 863 -2.27 -32.08 -25.53
CA ARG A 863 -1.75 -33.27 -24.83
C ARG A 863 -1.70 -33.02 -23.33
N ARG A 864 -2.11 -34.08 -22.62
CA ARG A 864 -2.50 -34.19 -21.20
C ARG A 864 -1.38 -33.91 -20.18
N VAL A 865 -1.83 -33.38 -19.03
CA VAL A 865 -1.62 -33.88 -17.64
C VAL A 865 -0.44 -34.84 -17.43
N GLU A 866 0.58 -34.34 -16.73
CA GLU A 866 1.08 -34.90 -15.45
C GLU A 866 1.75 -33.79 -14.62
#